data_AF-A0A453KNF7-F1
#
_entry.id   AF-A0A453KNF7-F1
#
_cell.length_a   1.000
_cell.length_b   1.000
_cell.length_c   1.000
_cell.angle_alpha   90.00
_cell.angle_beta   90.00
_cell.angle_gamma   90.00
#
_symmetry.space_group_name_H-M   'P 1'
#
loop_
_entity.id
_entity.type
_entity.pdbx_description
1 polymer ?
#
loop_
_entity_poly.entity_id
_entity_poly.type
_entity_poly.pdbx_seq_one_letter_code
_entity_poly.pdbx_strand_id
1 'polypeptide(L)'
;MVLPLEFLQQFKASDFPDLQEHEAWQGRNLKLIEAGLLVHPFVPLNKSDSSAQRLKQIIRGAYDRPLETGKNSESMQVLRTAVMSLAGRSHDGTSDGCHWADGFPLNLHLYQMLVEACFDSDDSTVVDEIDEVIELLKKTWVILGINQMLHNLCFAWALFNHFVMSGQVDIELLSAAENQLVEVAKDAKTTKDPNYCKVLSSTLSSIMGWTEKRLLAYHETFNTSNIESMQGIVSIGVTAAKVLVEDISHEYRRRRKEETDVARSRIETYVRSSLRTAFAQRMEEADSKRSSRNPTPVMSILAKDIGDLAIKEKNLYSPILKTWHPLASGVAVATLHSCYGSELKQFIAGLTELTPETVQVLKSADKLEKDLVNIAVEDSVDSDDGGKSLIREMPPYEAENAIANLVKVWIKERVDRLKGWVDRNLKQETWSPGANRDNFAPSSVEMLRIIGETLDAFFELPIPMHPALLPDLTAGLDRSLQLYVSKAKSGCGSRSSFMPELPPLTRCEVGSKLLFKKKEKPQNPQHRGPQNGATNGTDPLGLPQLCVRLNTLQYIRSELENLEKKIKTCLRNVESAQADITNGLEFKFELCQAACQEGIQHLCETTAYKVTFFDLGHILWDTLYIGDIASSRVDLLLRELDPILETISGTVHIKVRNRAITALMKATFDGFLLVILAGGPLRAFTRQDSQIIEGDFRSLRDLFLADGDGLPEELVDKASSQVKNVLPLLRTESEGLIERFKRLIADSDQSRTASRGKLPMPTTTGHWSPNDANTVLRVLCYRHEEAATRFLKKTYGLPKKL
;
A
#
# COMPACT_ATOMS: atom_id res chain seq x y z
N MET A 1 -0.98 -73.57 46.91
CA MET A 1 -1.06 -74.34 45.66
C MET A 1 -0.78 -73.39 44.50
N VAL A 2 0.17 -73.72 43.62
CA VAL A 2 0.47 -72.91 42.43
C VAL A 2 -0.31 -73.47 41.24
N LEU A 3 -1.43 -72.84 40.90
CA LEU A 3 -2.42 -73.41 39.97
C LEU A 3 -1.83 -73.77 38.58
N PRO A 4 -1.05 -72.91 37.91
CA PRO A 4 -0.51 -73.25 36.58
C PRO A 4 0.49 -74.39 36.62
N LEU A 5 1.22 -74.53 37.73
CA LEU A 5 2.16 -75.63 37.92
C LEU A 5 1.42 -76.96 38.09
N GLU A 6 0.30 -76.95 38.83
CA GLU A 6 -0.55 -78.13 38.97
C GLU A 6 -1.22 -78.50 37.66
N PHE A 7 -1.68 -77.53 36.87
CA PHE A 7 -2.20 -77.77 35.52
C PHE A 7 -1.17 -78.42 34.61
N LEU A 8 0.04 -77.86 34.54
CA LEU A 8 1.16 -78.46 33.80
C LEU A 8 1.41 -79.91 34.23
N GLN A 9 1.21 -80.27 35.49
CA GLN A 9 1.47 -81.63 35.99
C GLN A 9 0.29 -82.61 35.76
N GLN A 10 -0.94 -82.12 35.63
CA GLN A 10 -2.14 -82.95 35.58
C GLN A 10 -2.55 -83.33 34.16
N PHE A 11 -2.41 -82.41 33.20
CA PHE A 11 -2.82 -82.63 31.81
C PHE A 11 -1.66 -83.17 30.96
N LYS A 12 -1.98 -84.07 30.03
CA LYS A 12 -1.05 -84.70 29.09
C LYS A 12 -1.36 -84.25 27.67
N ALA A 13 -0.42 -84.44 26.75
CA ALA A 13 -0.60 -84.15 25.33
C ALA A 13 -1.83 -84.88 24.71
N SER A 14 -2.21 -86.03 25.24
CA SER A 14 -3.40 -86.79 24.81
C SER A 14 -4.73 -86.11 25.13
N ASP A 15 -4.73 -85.12 26.03
CA ASP A 15 -5.94 -84.43 26.50
C ASP A 15 -6.31 -83.24 25.58
N PHE A 16 -5.53 -83.01 24.52
CA PHE A 16 -5.69 -81.89 23.59
C PHE A 16 -5.99 -82.38 22.17
N PRO A 17 -6.73 -81.60 21.35
CA PRO A 17 -7.04 -81.93 19.96
C PRO A 17 -5.81 -82.17 19.08
N ASP A 18 -4.74 -81.40 19.30
CA ASP A 18 -3.47 -81.56 18.62
C ASP A 18 -2.27 -81.11 19.48
N LEU A 19 -1.06 -81.42 19.00
CA LEU A 19 0.19 -81.11 19.68
C LEU A 19 0.45 -79.60 19.76
N GLN A 20 0.01 -78.83 18.77
CA GLN A 20 0.24 -77.39 18.70
C GLN A 20 -0.58 -76.65 19.76
N GLU A 21 -1.83 -77.04 19.99
CA GLU A 21 -2.67 -76.53 21.08
C GLU A 21 -2.12 -76.89 22.46
N HIS A 22 -1.61 -78.12 22.62
CA HIS A 22 -0.94 -78.54 23.85
C HIS A 22 0.32 -77.71 24.13
N GLU A 23 1.18 -77.49 23.14
CA GLU A 23 2.38 -76.64 23.27
C GLU A 23 2.02 -75.17 23.57
N ALA A 24 1.00 -74.62 22.89
CA ALA A 24 0.51 -73.28 23.15
C ALA A 24 -0.08 -73.15 24.57
N TRP A 25 -0.80 -74.16 25.05
CA TRP A 25 -1.29 -74.24 26.43
C TRP A 25 -0.15 -74.34 27.46
N GLN A 26 0.87 -75.16 27.21
CA GLN A 26 2.06 -75.23 28.07
C GLN A 26 2.75 -73.86 28.16
N GLY A 27 2.95 -73.21 27.01
CA GLY A 27 3.53 -71.88 26.93
C GLY A 27 2.72 -70.83 27.71
N ARG A 28 1.38 -70.88 27.66
CA ARG A 28 0.50 -69.99 28.46
C ARG A 28 0.68 -70.18 29.96
N ASN A 29 0.73 -71.41 30.45
CA ASN A 29 0.93 -71.69 31.88
C ASN A 29 2.31 -71.26 32.38
N LEU A 30 3.37 -71.49 31.57
CA LEU A 30 4.72 -71.03 31.88
C LEU A 30 4.81 -69.50 31.92
N LYS A 31 4.13 -68.81 31.00
CA LYS A 31 4.02 -67.35 31.01
C LYS A 31 3.32 -66.84 32.27
N LEU A 32 2.29 -67.54 32.76
CA LEU A 32 1.60 -67.15 34.01
C LEU A 32 2.53 -67.28 35.22
N ILE A 33 3.33 -68.37 35.26
CA ILE A 33 4.35 -68.58 36.28
C ILE A 33 5.45 -67.50 36.20
N GLU A 34 5.91 -67.18 34.99
CA GLU A 34 6.88 -66.13 34.74
C GLU A 34 6.36 -64.76 35.23
N ALA A 35 5.14 -64.41 34.85
CA ALA A 35 4.50 -63.16 35.21
C ALA A 35 4.38 -63.01 36.74
N GLY A 36 3.90 -64.04 37.43
CA GLY A 36 3.66 -63.99 38.88
C GLY A 36 4.92 -64.08 39.73
N LEU A 37 5.91 -64.88 39.34
CA LEU A 37 7.07 -65.15 40.20
C LEU A 37 8.35 -64.41 39.80
N LEU A 38 8.48 -63.97 38.54
CA LEU A 38 9.68 -63.31 38.05
C LEU A 38 9.46 -61.85 37.69
N VAL A 39 8.34 -61.52 37.05
CA VAL A 39 8.06 -60.16 36.55
C VAL A 39 7.37 -59.32 37.62
N HIS A 40 6.35 -59.87 38.27
CA HIS A 40 5.54 -59.20 39.28
C HIS A 40 5.46 -60.01 40.58
N PRO A 41 6.59 -60.36 41.22
CA PRO A 41 6.57 -61.11 42.47
C PRO A 41 5.99 -60.27 43.61
N PHE A 42 5.29 -60.93 44.53
CA PHE A 42 4.82 -60.31 45.78
C PHE A 42 5.96 -59.70 46.61
N VAL A 43 7.10 -60.40 46.65
CA VAL A 43 8.33 -59.93 47.29
C VAL A 43 9.37 -59.62 46.21
N PRO A 44 9.93 -58.40 46.12
CA PRO A 44 10.95 -58.03 45.13
C PRO A 44 12.12 -59.03 45.08
N LEU A 45 12.62 -59.32 43.88
CA LEU A 45 13.71 -60.27 43.66
C LEU A 45 15.09 -59.58 43.68
N ASN A 46 16.06 -60.25 44.30
CA ASN A 46 17.47 -59.89 44.16
C ASN A 46 18.06 -60.48 42.88
N LYS A 47 18.98 -59.75 42.21
CA LYS A 47 19.60 -60.21 40.95
C LYS A 47 20.40 -61.52 41.10
N SER A 48 20.81 -61.87 42.32
CA SER A 48 21.55 -63.08 42.70
C SER A 48 20.66 -64.23 43.16
N ASP A 49 19.34 -64.12 43.07
CA ASP A 49 18.43 -65.20 43.49
C ASP A 49 18.57 -66.43 42.58
N SER A 50 19.10 -67.52 43.15
CA SER A 50 19.38 -68.76 42.43
C SER A 50 18.11 -69.44 41.90
N SER A 51 17.01 -69.36 42.65
CA SER A 51 15.72 -69.96 42.24
C SER A 51 15.11 -69.18 41.08
N ALA A 52 15.22 -67.85 41.10
CA ALA A 52 14.77 -66.99 39.99
C ALA A 52 15.61 -67.18 38.72
N GLN A 53 16.94 -67.29 38.84
CA GLN A 53 17.81 -67.58 37.70
C GLN A 53 17.52 -68.96 37.09
N ARG A 54 17.33 -69.96 37.95
CA ARG A 54 16.96 -71.32 37.53
C ARG A 54 15.62 -71.35 36.82
N LEU A 55 14.60 -70.67 37.35
CA LEU A 55 13.29 -70.57 36.70
C LEU A 55 13.38 -69.90 35.31
N LYS A 56 14.16 -68.82 35.17
CA LYS A 56 14.40 -68.16 33.87
C LYS A 56 15.07 -69.10 32.85
N GLN A 57 16.03 -69.92 33.28
CA GLN A 57 16.68 -70.90 32.41
C GLN A 57 15.69 -71.98 31.94
N ILE A 58 14.84 -72.48 32.84
CA ILE A 58 13.82 -73.49 32.51
C ILE A 58 12.82 -72.93 31.50
N ILE A 59 12.30 -71.72 31.73
CA ILE A 59 11.32 -71.09 30.84
C ILE A 59 11.94 -70.83 29.45
N ARG A 60 13.18 -70.35 29.38
CA ARG A 60 13.89 -70.16 28.09
C ARG A 60 14.06 -71.47 27.34
N GLY A 61 14.50 -72.53 28.02
CA GLY A 61 14.63 -73.85 27.40
C GLY A 61 13.30 -74.44 26.94
N ALA A 62 12.21 -74.12 27.64
CA ALA A 62 10.86 -74.57 27.31
C ALA A 62 10.29 -73.95 26.03
N TYR A 63 10.78 -72.77 25.62
CA TYR A 63 10.42 -72.15 24.34
C TYR A 63 11.12 -72.83 23.14
N ASP A 64 12.30 -73.42 23.34
CA ASP A 64 13.03 -74.13 22.29
C ASP A 64 12.59 -75.60 22.18
N ARG A 65 12.22 -76.23 23.30
CA ARG A 65 11.71 -77.61 23.35
C ARG A 65 10.63 -77.73 24.44
N PRO A 66 9.43 -78.27 24.13
CA PRO A 66 8.35 -78.43 25.11
C PRO A 66 8.78 -79.22 26.34
N LEU A 67 8.29 -78.83 27.51
CA LEU A 67 8.61 -79.49 28.77
C LEU A 67 7.92 -80.86 28.86
N GLU A 68 8.67 -81.87 29.29
CA GLU A 68 8.09 -83.16 29.67
C GLU A 68 7.33 -83.03 30.99
N THR A 69 6.00 -83.07 30.95
CA THR A 69 5.09 -82.75 32.07
C THR A 69 4.73 -83.92 33.00
N GLY A 70 5.33 -85.10 32.80
CA GLY A 70 5.03 -86.29 33.60
C GLY A 70 5.31 -86.09 35.10
N LYS A 71 4.45 -86.64 35.99
CA LYS A 71 4.58 -86.49 37.45
C LYS A 71 5.96 -86.87 38.03
N ASN A 72 6.70 -87.74 37.33
CA ASN A 72 8.03 -88.22 37.73
C ASN A 72 9.16 -87.72 36.80
N SER A 73 8.91 -86.75 35.90
CA SER A 73 9.96 -86.21 35.04
C SER A 73 10.90 -85.32 35.86
N GLU A 74 12.20 -85.42 35.59
CA GLU A 74 13.22 -84.60 36.23
C GLU A 74 12.99 -83.11 35.95
N SER A 75 12.57 -82.77 34.72
CA SER A 75 12.20 -81.42 34.30
C SER A 75 11.08 -80.80 35.16
N MET A 76 10.03 -81.56 35.48
CA MET A 76 8.92 -81.07 36.32
C MET A 76 9.31 -80.94 37.78
N GLN A 77 10.16 -81.84 38.31
CA GLN A 77 10.64 -81.72 39.70
C GLN A 77 11.54 -80.49 39.88
N VAL A 78 12.39 -80.22 38.88
CA VAL A 78 13.24 -79.03 38.85
C VAL A 78 12.42 -77.74 38.73
N LEU A 79 11.39 -77.73 37.87
CA LEU A 79 10.44 -76.61 37.77
C LEU A 79 9.68 -76.39 39.08
N ARG A 80 9.10 -77.45 39.66
CA ARG A 80 8.34 -77.40 40.92
C ARG A 80 9.17 -76.86 42.07
N THR A 81 10.44 -77.29 42.19
CA THR A 81 11.35 -76.80 43.24
C THR A 81 11.60 -75.29 43.10
N ALA A 82 11.90 -74.81 41.88
CA ALA A 82 12.14 -73.39 41.65
C ALA A 82 10.89 -72.54 41.87
N VAL A 83 9.73 -73.00 41.37
CA VAL A 83 8.43 -72.32 41.50
C VAL A 83 7.98 -72.25 42.96
N MET A 84 8.02 -73.36 43.70
CA MET A 84 7.62 -73.39 45.11
C MET A 84 8.55 -72.56 46.00
N SER A 85 9.86 -72.56 45.71
CA SER A 85 10.84 -71.73 46.42
C SER A 85 10.56 -70.22 46.26
N LEU A 86 10.07 -69.80 45.09
CA LEU A 86 9.73 -68.40 44.83
C LEU A 86 8.32 -68.05 45.36
N ALA A 87 7.36 -68.95 45.22
CA ALA A 87 5.98 -68.76 45.67
C ALA A 87 5.85 -68.75 47.20
N GLY A 88 6.71 -69.46 47.93
CA GLY A 88 6.69 -69.47 49.40
C GLY A 88 7.33 -68.25 50.07
N ARG A 89 7.76 -67.23 49.31
CA ARG A 89 8.43 -66.04 49.86
C ARG A 89 7.41 -65.11 50.50
N SER A 90 7.64 -64.73 51.75
CA SER A 90 6.83 -63.76 52.51
C SER A 90 7.71 -62.65 53.10
N HIS A 91 7.11 -61.50 53.43
CA HIS A 91 7.83 -60.34 53.99
C HIS A 91 8.41 -60.62 55.39
N ASP A 92 7.74 -61.46 56.19
CA ASP A 92 8.13 -61.78 57.58
C ASP A 92 8.79 -63.16 57.73
N GLY A 93 8.94 -63.91 56.63
CA GLY A 93 9.62 -65.22 56.60
C GLY A 93 8.94 -66.36 57.36
N THR A 94 7.76 -66.15 57.94
CA THR A 94 7.09 -67.07 58.88
C THR A 94 5.70 -67.54 58.43
N SER A 95 5.19 -67.09 57.27
CA SER A 95 3.89 -67.49 56.73
C SER A 95 4.00 -68.71 55.80
N ASP A 96 3.14 -69.72 56.02
CA ASP A 96 3.00 -70.93 55.18
C ASP A 96 2.15 -70.67 53.90
N GLY A 97 2.07 -69.40 53.49
CA GLY A 97 1.28 -68.92 52.36
C GLY A 97 1.95 -69.14 51.01
N CYS A 98 1.14 -69.38 49.97
CA CYS A 98 1.59 -69.59 48.60
C CYS A 98 1.32 -68.35 47.75
N HIS A 99 2.28 -67.44 47.65
CA HIS A 99 2.19 -66.10 47.06
C HIS A 99 2.62 -66.07 45.58
N TRP A 100 2.04 -66.93 44.74
CA TRP A 100 2.46 -67.04 43.34
C TRP A 100 1.79 -66.02 42.41
N ALA A 101 0.63 -65.46 42.82
CA ALA A 101 -0.11 -64.47 42.05
C ALA A 101 -0.29 -63.14 42.79
N ASP A 102 0.21 -63.00 44.02
CA ASP A 102 -0.12 -61.89 44.93
C ASP A 102 0.55 -60.54 44.56
N GLY A 103 1.31 -60.48 43.48
CA GLY A 103 1.89 -59.24 42.98
C GLY A 103 0.84 -58.31 42.38
N PHE A 104 0.82 -57.05 42.84
CA PHE A 104 -0.19 -56.07 42.45
C PHE A 104 -0.47 -55.97 40.93
N PRO A 105 0.55 -55.86 40.03
CA PRO A 105 0.27 -55.76 38.59
C PRO A 105 -0.38 -57.02 37.98
N LEU A 106 -0.01 -58.22 38.44
CA LEU A 106 -0.62 -59.46 37.95
C LEU A 106 -2.06 -59.59 38.45
N ASN A 107 -2.30 -59.31 39.74
CA ASN A 107 -3.64 -59.32 40.31
C ASN A 107 -4.58 -58.32 39.61
N LEU A 108 -4.09 -57.13 39.31
CA LEU A 108 -4.85 -56.12 38.58
C LEU A 108 -5.18 -56.58 37.15
N HIS A 109 -4.23 -57.23 36.47
CA HIS A 109 -4.47 -57.77 35.14
C HIS A 109 -5.49 -58.91 35.15
N LEU A 110 -5.39 -59.83 36.11
CA LEU A 110 -6.40 -60.88 36.31
C LEU A 110 -7.78 -60.27 36.58
N TYR A 111 -7.84 -59.22 37.40
CA TYR A 111 -9.10 -58.53 37.66
C TYR A 111 -9.67 -57.85 36.42
N GLN A 112 -8.82 -57.19 35.63
CA GLN A 112 -9.23 -56.59 34.35
C GLN A 112 -9.84 -57.63 33.42
N MET A 113 -9.27 -58.83 33.33
CA MET A 113 -9.85 -59.93 32.54
C MET A 113 -11.20 -60.41 33.07
N LEU A 114 -11.43 -60.33 34.39
CA LEU A 114 -12.74 -60.65 34.96
C LEU A 114 -13.78 -59.56 34.67
N VAL A 115 -13.36 -58.30 34.61
CA VAL A 115 -14.25 -57.17 34.24
C VAL A 115 -14.79 -57.34 32.82
N GLU A 116 -14.08 -58.03 31.93
CA GLU A 116 -14.60 -58.35 30.59
C GLU A 116 -15.88 -59.20 30.62
N ALA A 117 -16.17 -59.92 31.72
CA ALA A 117 -17.43 -60.64 31.88
C ALA A 117 -18.66 -59.72 32.00
N CYS A 118 -18.46 -58.42 32.17
CA CYS A 118 -19.54 -57.42 32.14
C CYS A 118 -19.97 -57.05 30.70
N PHE A 119 -19.33 -57.62 29.67
CA PHE A 119 -19.57 -57.28 28.27
C PHE A 119 -19.89 -58.54 27.46
N ASP A 120 -20.81 -58.41 26.50
CA ASP A 120 -21.13 -59.49 25.57
C ASP A 120 -19.97 -59.71 24.59
N SER A 121 -19.65 -60.98 24.32
CA SER A 121 -18.59 -61.37 23.39
C SER A 121 -18.90 -61.02 21.93
N ASP A 122 -20.19 -60.91 21.57
CA ASP A 122 -20.61 -60.74 20.17
C ASP A 122 -20.81 -59.26 19.81
N ASP A 123 -21.48 -58.48 20.66
CA ASP A 123 -21.88 -57.09 20.35
C ASP A 123 -21.10 -56.01 21.14
N SER A 124 -20.18 -56.40 22.03
CA SER A 124 -19.38 -55.48 22.88
C SER A 124 -20.23 -54.53 23.74
N THR A 125 -21.51 -54.84 23.94
CA THR A 125 -22.44 -54.12 24.81
C THR A 125 -22.35 -54.63 26.24
N VAL A 126 -22.88 -53.85 27.18
CA VAL A 126 -22.98 -54.27 28.59
C VAL A 126 -24.05 -55.35 28.73
N VAL A 127 -23.77 -56.41 29.49
CA VAL A 127 -24.75 -57.48 29.77
C VAL A 127 -25.94 -56.98 30.61
N ASP A 128 -27.13 -57.50 30.33
CA ASP A 128 -28.38 -57.11 31.02
C ASP A 128 -28.29 -57.33 32.54
N GLU A 129 -27.63 -58.40 33.00
CA GLU A 129 -27.45 -58.73 34.42
C GLU A 129 -26.15 -58.17 35.04
N ILE A 130 -25.68 -57.00 34.59
CA ILE A 130 -24.43 -56.39 35.06
C ILE A 130 -24.32 -56.30 36.59
N ASP A 131 -25.40 -55.97 37.30
CA ASP A 131 -25.41 -55.86 38.76
C ASP A 131 -25.06 -57.21 39.43
N GLU A 132 -25.59 -58.32 38.90
CA GLU A 132 -25.29 -59.67 39.41
C GLU A 132 -23.84 -60.06 39.13
N VAL A 133 -23.32 -59.71 37.94
CA VAL A 133 -21.92 -59.93 37.57
C VAL A 133 -20.98 -59.14 38.48
N ILE A 134 -21.27 -57.86 38.74
CA ILE A 134 -20.47 -57.02 39.64
C ILE A 134 -20.46 -57.59 41.06
N GLU A 135 -21.58 -58.10 41.57
CA GLU A 135 -21.64 -58.77 42.88
C GLU A 135 -20.80 -60.06 42.93
N LEU A 136 -20.68 -60.79 41.81
CA LEU A 136 -19.74 -61.92 41.70
C LEU A 136 -18.28 -61.44 41.68
N LEU A 137 -17.97 -60.37 40.94
CA LEU A 137 -16.62 -59.77 40.91
C LEU A 137 -16.18 -59.26 42.29
N LYS A 138 -17.09 -58.68 43.07
CA LYS A 138 -16.78 -58.22 44.44
C LYS A 138 -16.27 -59.33 45.35
N LYS A 139 -16.71 -60.58 45.13
CA LYS A 139 -16.23 -61.74 45.91
C LYS A 139 -14.74 -62.04 45.68
N THR A 140 -14.15 -61.59 44.56
CA THR A 140 -12.72 -61.79 44.25
C THR A 140 -11.83 -60.67 44.80
N TRP A 141 -12.41 -59.57 45.29
CA TRP A 141 -11.67 -58.37 45.69
C TRP A 141 -10.64 -58.61 46.77
N VAL A 142 -11.03 -59.32 47.84
CA VAL A 142 -10.14 -59.63 48.97
C VAL A 142 -8.95 -60.49 48.52
N ILE A 143 -9.17 -61.40 47.56
CA ILE A 143 -8.14 -62.32 47.05
C ILE A 143 -7.14 -61.57 46.15
N LEU A 144 -7.65 -60.68 45.29
CA LEU A 144 -6.84 -59.95 44.31
C LEU A 144 -6.29 -58.62 44.86
N GLY A 145 -6.66 -58.22 46.08
CA GLY A 145 -6.28 -56.92 46.63
C GLY A 145 -6.93 -55.73 45.91
N ILE A 146 -8.14 -55.94 45.37
CA ILE A 146 -8.92 -54.92 44.67
C ILE A 146 -9.85 -54.22 45.66
N ASN A 147 -10.01 -52.91 45.49
CA ASN A 147 -10.98 -52.11 46.23
C ASN A 147 -11.91 -51.40 45.24
N GLN A 148 -12.94 -50.71 45.76
CA GLN A 148 -13.89 -49.97 44.94
C GLN A 148 -13.21 -48.99 43.98
N MET A 149 -12.14 -48.30 44.42
CA MET A 149 -11.46 -47.29 43.60
C MET A 149 -10.73 -47.92 42.41
N LEU A 150 -10.04 -49.04 42.62
CA LEU A 150 -9.40 -49.82 41.57
C LEU A 150 -10.43 -50.43 40.61
N HIS A 151 -11.55 -50.93 41.13
CA HIS A 151 -12.67 -51.36 40.30
C HIS A 151 -13.19 -50.23 39.42
N ASN A 152 -13.47 -49.06 40.01
CA ASN A 152 -13.97 -47.91 39.28
C ASN A 152 -13.06 -47.53 38.10
N LEU A 153 -11.75 -47.58 38.32
CA LEU A 153 -10.74 -47.29 37.31
C LEU A 153 -10.66 -48.37 36.21
N CYS A 154 -10.65 -49.65 36.59
CA CYS A 154 -10.69 -50.77 35.64
C CYS A 154 -11.96 -50.76 34.80
N PHE A 155 -13.10 -50.45 35.42
CA PHE A 155 -14.40 -50.42 34.76
C PHE A 155 -14.53 -49.21 33.83
N ALA A 156 -14.05 -48.03 34.23
CA ALA A 156 -13.97 -46.86 33.34
C ALA A 156 -13.12 -47.16 32.10
N TRP A 157 -11.98 -47.85 32.27
CA TRP A 157 -11.15 -48.28 31.16
C TRP A 157 -11.87 -49.28 30.25
N ALA A 158 -12.53 -50.29 30.82
CA ALA A 158 -13.24 -51.31 30.05
C ALA A 158 -14.38 -50.70 29.21
N LEU A 159 -15.24 -49.86 29.83
CA LEU A 159 -16.31 -49.14 29.14
C LEU A 159 -15.77 -48.29 27.98
N PHE A 160 -14.70 -47.53 28.22
CA PHE A 160 -14.07 -46.72 27.18
C PHE A 160 -13.45 -47.58 26.08
N ASN A 161 -12.77 -48.67 26.43
CA ASN A 161 -12.13 -49.56 25.47
C ASN A 161 -13.16 -50.26 24.58
N HIS A 162 -14.29 -50.71 25.14
CA HIS A 162 -15.41 -51.29 24.38
C HIS A 162 -16.07 -50.27 23.47
N PHE A 163 -16.25 -49.02 23.90
CA PHE A 163 -16.67 -47.93 23.00
C PHE A 163 -15.71 -47.73 21.82
N VAL A 164 -14.41 -47.82 22.05
CA VAL A 164 -13.40 -47.71 20.97
C VAL A 164 -13.47 -48.94 20.04
N MET A 165 -13.65 -50.13 20.59
CA MET A 165 -13.75 -51.39 19.84
C MET A 165 -15.02 -51.49 19.01
N SER A 166 -16.13 -50.92 19.47
CA SER A 166 -17.40 -50.83 18.73
C SER A 166 -17.38 -49.85 17.55
N GLY A 167 -16.21 -49.26 17.25
CA GLY A 167 -16.06 -48.31 16.15
C GLY A 167 -16.61 -46.92 16.45
N GLN A 168 -16.87 -46.58 17.72
CA GLN A 168 -17.48 -45.32 18.17
C GLN A 168 -18.97 -45.17 17.83
N VAL A 169 -19.69 -46.29 17.68
CA VAL A 169 -21.12 -46.26 17.33
C VAL A 169 -22.01 -46.25 18.59
N ASP A 170 -21.53 -46.86 19.68
CA ASP A 170 -22.31 -46.99 20.91
C ASP A 170 -22.14 -45.78 21.83
N ILE A 171 -23.11 -44.87 21.79
CA ILE A 171 -23.13 -43.66 22.63
C ILE A 171 -23.46 -43.99 24.10
N GLU A 172 -24.13 -45.11 24.38
CA GLU A 172 -24.46 -45.51 25.74
C GLU A 172 -23.20 -45.94 26.49
N LEU A 173 -22.30 -46.70 25.85
CA LEU A 173 -20.97 -47.02 26.40
C LEU A 173 -20.14 -45.76 26.64
N LEU A 174 -20.20 -44.78 25.74
CA LEU A 174 -19.52 -43.50 25.91
C LEU A 174 -20.05 -42.73 27.14
N SER A 175 -21.37 -42.65 27.29
CA SER A 175 -22.04 -42.03 28.43
C SER A 175 -21.73 -42.77 29.74
N ALA A 176 -21.74 -44.10 29.73
CA ALA A 176 -21.37 -44.92 30.88
C ALA A 176 -19.90 -44.69 31.27
N ALA A 177 -18.97 -44.65 30.30
CA ALA A 177 -17.57 -44.34 30.55
C ALA A 177 -17.39 -42.93 31.13
N GLU A 178 -18.13 -41.93 30.63
CA GLU A 178 -18.13 -40.56 31.16
C GLU A 178 -18.59 -40.52 32.62
N ASN A 179 -19.72 -41.16 32.93
CA ASN A 179 -20.26 -41.24 34.29
C ASN A 179 -19.29 -41.96 35.24
N GLN A 180 -18.71 -43.08 34.80
CA GLN A 180 -17.75 -43.82 35.60
C GLN A 180 -16.46 -43.02 35.85
N LEU A 181 -16.05 -42.20 34.90
CA LEU A 181 -14.87 -41.33 35.04
C LEU A 181 -15.10 -40.21 36.07
N VAL A 182 -16.34 -39.78 36.31
CA VAL A 182 -16.68 -38.85 37.39
C VAL A 182 -16.37 -39.47 38.76
N GLU A 183 -16.68 -40.75 38.97
CA GLU A 183 -16.34 -41.46 40.20
C GLU A 183 -14.83 -41.62 40.34
N VAL A 184 -14.13 -41.97 39.26
CA VAL A 184 -12.65 -42.02 39.24
C VAL A 184 -12.02 -40.66 39.60
N ALA A 185 -12.60 -39.55 39.14
CA ALA A 185 -12.12 -38.21 39.47
C ALA A 185 -12.36 -37.85 40.95
N LYS A 186 -13.45 -38.33 41.57
CA LYS A 186 -13.66 -38.19 43.02
C LYS A 186 -12.65 -39.03 43.79
N ASP A 187 -12.44 -40.27 43.36
CA ASP A 187 -11.49 -41.20 43.95
C ASP A 187 -10.06 -40.64 43.95
N ALA A 188 -9.61 -40.08 42.83
CA ALA A 188 -8.29 -39.49 42.67
C ALA A 188 -7.96 -38.38 43.68
N LYS A 189 -8.97 -37.63 44.16
CA LYS A 189 -8.79 -36.56 45.16
C LYS A 189 -8.61 -37.08 46.58
N THR A 190 -9.09 -38.29 46.87
CA THR A 190 -9.17 -38.81 48.24
C THR A 190 -8.02 -39.75 48.59
N THR A 191 -7.56 -40.57 47.64
CA THR A 191 -6.50 -41.55 47.89
C THR A 191 -5.09 -41.00 47.66
N LYS A 192 -4.13 -41.53 48.43
CA LYS A 192 -2.69 -41.28 48.26
C LYS A 192 -1.91 -42.56 48.03
N ASP A 193 -2.61 -43.66 47.70
CA ASP A 193 -1.96 -44.94 47.42
C ASP A 193 -1.07 -44.83 46.16
N PRO A 194 0.26 -45.02 46.27
CA PRO A 194 1.17 -44.93 45.14
C PRO A 194 0.85 -45.93 44.02
N ASN A 195 0.32 -47.11 44.35
CA ASN A 195 -0.03 -48.13 43.37
C ASN A 195 -1.24 -47.69 42.55
N TYR A 196 -2.29 -47.20 43.21
CA TYR A 196 -3.44 -46.59 42.55
C TYR A 196 -3.05 -45.42 41.66
N CYS A 197 -2.27 -44.44 42.16
CA CYS A 197 -1.85 -43.27 41.38
C CYS A 197 -1.09 -43.64 40.11
N LYS A 198 -0.26 -44.69 40.15
CA LYS A 198 0.48 -45.17 38.98
C LYS A 198 -0.45 -45.76 37.92
N VAL A 199 -1.42 -46.58 38.32
CA VAL A 199 -2.42 -47.15 37.39
C VAL A 199 -3.29 -46.03 36.83
N LEU A 200 -3.79 -45.15 37.69
CA LEU A 200 -4.61 -43.99 37.31
C LEU A 200 -3.91 -43.14 36.24
N SER A 201 -2.65 -42.77 36.48
CA SER A 201 -1.87 -41.99 35.52
C SER A 201 -1.72 -42.70 34.18
N SER A 202 -1.42 -44.00 34.19
CA SER A 202 -1.28 -44.80 32.96
C SER A 202 -2.60 -44.91 32.17
N THR A 203 -3.70 -45.21 32.87
CA THR A 203 -5.03 -45.36 32.27
C THR A 203 -5.51 -44.03 31.69
N LEU A 204 -5.48 -42.96 32.47
CA LEU A 204 -5.92 -41.64 32.02
C LEU A 204 -5.05 -41.08 30.92
N SER A 205 -3.73 -41.34 30.93
CA SER A 205 -2.86 -40.92 29.82
C SER A 205 -3.19 -41.66 28.52
N SER A 206 -3.63 -42.92 28.60
CA SER A 206 -4.04 -43.71 27.44
C SER A 206 -5.38 -43.19 26.88
N ILE A 207 -6.36 -42.94 27.75
CA ILE A 207 -7.65 -42.33 27.38
C ILE A 207 -7.44 -40.94 26.79
N MET A 208 -6.68 -40.08 27.47
CA MET A 208 -6.35 -38.73 27.00
C MET A 208 -5.61 -38.78 25.66
N GLY A 209 -4.59 -39.62 25.52
CA GLY A 209 -3.84 -39.74 24.27
C GLY A 209 -4.69 -40.22 23.09
N TRP A 210 -5.72 -41.03 23.33
CA TRP A 210 -6.68 -41.41 22.29
C TRP A 210 -7.64 -40.28 21.94
N THR A 211 -8.22 -39.62 22.95
CA THR A 211 -9.16 -38.50 22.74
C THR A 211 -8.48 -37.30 22.09
N GLU A 212 -7.27 -36.93 22.52
CA GLU A 212 -6.49 -35.83 21.96
C GLU A 212 -6.17 -36.02 20.48
N LYS A 213 -5.85 -37.24 20.02
CA LYS A 213 -5.59 -37.51 18.59
C LYS A 213 -6.77 -37.12 17.70
N ARG A 214 -7.99 -37.27 18.21
CA ARG A 214 -9.23 -36.91 17.52
C ARG A 214 -9.53 -35.43 17.66
N LEU A 215 -9.39 -34.89 18.86
CA LEU A 215 -9.73 -33.51 19.17
C LEU A 215 -8.73 -32.50 18.57
N LEU A 216 -7.46 -32.84 18.42
CA LEU A 216 -6.47 -31.97 17.76
C LEU A 216 -6.73 -31.77 16.26
N ALA A 217 -7.55 -32.62 15.65
CA ALA A 217 -8.00 -32.56 14.26
C ALA A 217 -9.51 -32.88 14.15
N TYR A 218 -10.33 -32.31 15.04
CA TYR A 218 -11.76 -32.64 15.10
C TYR A 218 -12.52 -32.31 13.81
N HIS A 219 -12.03 -31.36 13.01
CA HIS A 219 -12.60 -31.04 11.70
C HIS A 219 -12.52 -32.20 10.69
N GLU A 220 -11.55 -33.08 10.84
CA GLU A 220 -11.39 -34.31 10.04
C GLU A 220 -12.10 -35.50 10.67
N THR A 221 -12.15 -35.53 12.00
CA THR A 221 -12.71 -36.65 12.75
C THR A 221 -14.24 -36.61 12.84
N PHE A 222 -14.80 -35.42 13.02
CA PHE A 222 -16.23 -35.23 13.31
C PHE A 222 -16.93 -34.49 12.18
N ASN A 223 -18.12 -34.97 11.83
CA ASN A 223 -19.03 -34.40 10.86
C ASN A 223 -20.47 -34.50 11.41
N THR A 224 -21.46 -34.08 10.63
CA THR A 224 -22.86 -34.09 11.05
C THR A 224 -23.39 -35.48 11.45
N SER A 225 -22.81 -36.57 10.94
CA SER A 225 -23.25 -37.94 11.23
C SER A 225 -22.74 -38.52 12.55
N ASN A 226 -21.64 -38.00 13.11
CA ASN A 226 -21.04 -38.52 14.35
C ASN A 226 -20.80 -37.43 15.40
N ILE A 227 -21.36 -36.23 15.19
CA ILE A 227 -21.17 -35.07 16.07
C ILE A 227 -21.64 -35.32 17.50
N GLU A 228 -22.65 -36.17 17.69
CA GLU A 228 -23.20 -36.52 19.01
C GLU A 228 -22.14 -37.16 19.92
N SER A 229 -21.22 -37.95 19.36
CA SER A 229 -20.11 -38.56 20.11
C SER A 229 -19.04 -37.54 20.55
N MET A 230 -18.96 -36.39 19.89
CA MET A 230 -17.91 -35.40 20.15
C MET A 230 -18.02 -34.85 21.58
N GLN A 231 -19.23 -34.58 22.07
CA GLN A 231 -19.45 -34.04 23.41
C GLN A 231 -18.90 -34.98 24.49
N GLY A 232 -19.24 -36.28 24.42
CA GLY A 232 -18.75 -37.28 25.37
C GLY A 232 -17.23 -37.46 25.27
N ILE A 233 -16.67 -37.49 24.06
CA ILE A 233 -15.21 -37.59 23.84
C ILE A 233 -14.47 -36.39 24.42
N VAL A 234 -14.99 -35.16 24.24
CA VAL A 234 -14.43 -33.95 24.85
C VAL A 234 -14.52 -34.03 26.37
N SER A 235 -15.66 -34.44 26.91
CA SER A 235 -15.88 -34.55 28.36
C SER A 235 -14.90 -35.52 29.02
N ILE A 236 -14.74 -36.73 28.45
CA ILE A 236 -13.80 -37.75 28.90
C ILE A 236 -12.36 -37.23 28.82
N GLY A 237 -11.96 -36.66 27.68
CA GLY A 237 -10.61 -36.15 27.48
C GLY A 237 -10.25 -35.01 28.44
N VAL A 238 -11.18 -34.07 28.65
CA VAL A 238 -11.02 -32.94 29.59
C VAL A 238 -10.96 -33.44 31.03
N THR A 239 -11.82 -34.40 31.41
CA THR A 239 -11.83 -34.96 32.77
C THR A 239 -10.54 -35.73 33.06
N ALA A 240 -10.06 -36.55 32.12
CA ALA A 240 -8.77 -37.23 32.22
C ALA A 240 -7.62 -36.22 32.37
N ALA A 241 -7.61 -35.15 31.56
CA ALA A 241 -6.59 -34.11 31.65
C ALA A 241 -6.62 -33.36 32.99
N LYS A 242 -7.80 -33.02 33.51
CA LYS A 242 -7.96 -32.38 34.83
C LYS A 242 -7.36 -33.24 35.94
N VAL A 243 -7.72 -34.52 36.01
CA VAL A 243 -7.19 -35.43 37.04
C VAL A 243 -5.67 -35.58 36.93
N LEU A 244 -5.13 -35.75 35.71
CA LEU A 244 -3.68 -35.87 35.49
C LEU A 244 -2.91 -34.61 35.94
N VAL A 245 -3.43 -33.42 35.67
CA VAL A 245 -2.75 -32.13 35.94
C VAL A 245 -2.95 -31.68 37.39
N GLU A 246 -4.17 -31.74 37.92
CA GLU A 246 -4.53 -31.17 39.22
C GLU A 246 -4.24 -32.13 40.37
N ASP A 247 -4.44 -33.44 40.17
CA ASP A 247 -4.44 -34.43 41.26
C ASP A 247 -3.19 -35.32 41.31
N ILE A 248 -2.51 -35.55 40.17
CA ILE A 248 -1.32 -36.42 40.09
C ILE A 248 0.00 -35.62 40.03
N SER A 249 0.03 -34.47 39.32
CA SER A 249 1.26 -33.69 39.17
C SER A 249 1.53 -32.77 40.37
N HIS A 250 2.30 -33.26 41.34
CA HIS A 250 2.79 -32.44 42.46
C HIS A 250 3.71 -31.28 42.01
N GLU A 251 4.32 -31.39 40.83
CA GLU A 251 5.23 -30.38 40.27
C GLU A 251 4.47 -29.18 39.69
N TYR A 252 3.26 -29.39 39.18
CA TYR A 252 2.40 -28.33 38.63
C TYR A 252 1.90 -27.38 39.73
N ARG A 253 1.52 -27.93 40.90
CA ARG A 253 1.10 -27.15 42.08
C ARG A 253 2.18 -26.21 42.64
N ARG A 254 3.47 -26.44 42.35
CA ARG A 254 4.58 -25.60 42.84
C ARG A 254 5.01 -24.49 41.88
N ARG A 255 4.65 -24.56 40.58
CA ARG A 255 5.24 -23.69 39.54
C ARG A 255 4.34 -22.57 38.99
N ARG A 256 3.02 -22.57 39.22
CA ARG A 256 2.14 -21.45 38.81
C ARG A 256 1.20 -21.03 39.93
N LYS A 257 1.23 -19.73 40.23
CA LYS A 257 0.36 -19.04 41.19
C LYS A 257 -0.93 -18.50 40.55
N GLU A 258 -1.09 -18.70 39.24
CA GLU A 258 -2.29 -18.37 38.46
C GLU A 258 -3.06 -19.66 38.19
N GLU A 259 -4.31 -19.74 38.65
CA GLU A 259 -5.26 -20.83 38.37
C GLU A 259 -5.59 -20.82 36.86
N THR A 260 -4.79 -21.48 36.04
CA THR A 260 -5.15 -21.74 34.63
C THR A 260 -6.17 -22.87 34.58
N ASP A 261 -7.40 -22.56 34.19
CA ASP A 261 -8.45 -23.54 33.92
C ASP A 261 -7.97 -24.57 32.87
N VAL A 262 -7.75 -25.81 33.31
CA VAL A 262 -7.23 -26.90 32.49
C VAL A 262 -8.19 -27.25 31.35
N ALA A 263 -9.51 -27.21 31.59
CA ALA A 263 -10.51 -27.44 30.55
C ALA A 263 -10.38 -26.39 29.46
N ARG A 264 -10.42 -25.12 29.86
CA ARG A 264 -10.33 -23.99 28.93
C ARG A 264 -9.08 -24.09 28.07
N SER A 265 -7.90 -24.27 28.68
CA SER A 265 -6.62 -24.35 27.97
C SER A 265 -6.54 -25.53 26.98
N ARG A 266 -7.12 -26.68 27.31
CA ARG A 266 -7.16 -27.85 26.42
C ARG A 266 -8.06 -27.61 25.22
N ILE A 267 -9.28 -27.12 25.43
CA ILE A 267 -10.19 -26.80 24.33
C ILE A 267 -9.57 -25.76 23.40
N GLU A 268 -8.97 -24.72 23.95
CA GLU A 268 -8.27 -23.70 23.19
C GLU A 268 -7.18 -24.33 22.31
N THR A 269 -6.41 -25.27 22.84
CA THR A 269 -5.39 -26.03 22.08
C THR A 269 -6.00 -26.87 20.96
N TYR A 270 -7.10 -27.57 21.23
CA TYR A 270 -7.80 -28.40 20.24
C TYR A 270 -8.36 -27.57 19.09
N VAL A 271 -9.06 -26.47 19.40
CA VAL A 271 -9.59 -25.50 18.43
C VAL A 271 -8.47 -24.95 17.54
N ARG A 272 -7.40 -24.42 18.16
CA ARG A 272 -6.29 -23.83 17.40
C ARG A 272 -5.58 -24.85 16.52
N SER A 273 -5.34 -26.07 17.03
CA SER A 273 -4.71 -27.14 16.27
C SER A 273 -5.57 -27.56 15.09
N SER A 274 -6.84 -27.88 15.34
CA SER A 274 -7.72 -28.42 14.31
C SER A 274 -8.00 -27.41 13.20
N LEU A 275 -8.16 -26.12 13.53
CA LEU A 275 -8.39 -25.08 12.54
C LEU A 275 -7.14 -24.77 11.71
N ARG A 276 -5.94 -24.87 12.29
CA ARG A 276 -4.69 -24.75 11.53
C ARG A 276 -4.56 -25.87 10.51
N THR A 277 -4.86 -27.10 10.89
CA THR A 277 -4.86 -28.24 9.96
C THR A 277 -5.93 -28.08 8.88
N ALA A 278 -7.16 -27.70 9.25
CA ALA A 278 -8.23 -27.46 8.29
C ALA A 278 -7.90 -26.30 7.34
N PHE A 279 -7.29 -25.23 7.84
CA PHE A 279 -6.82 -24.11 7.01
C PHE A 279 -5.76 -24.56 5.99
N ALA A 280 -4.77 -25.36 6.41
CA ALA A 280 -3.73 -25.89 5.52
C ALA A 280 -4.34 -26.74 4.40
N GLN A 281 -5.35 -27.58 4.70
CA GLN A 281 -6.06 -28.36 3.68
C GLN A 281 -6.80 -27.47 2.68
N ARG A 282 -7.51 -26.43 3.15
CA ARG A 282 -8.21 -25.49 2.26
C ARG A 282 -7.26 -24.70 1.38
N MET A 283 -6.07 -24.39 1.88
CA MET A 283 -5.01 -23.78 1.09
C MET A 283 -4.54 -24.72 -0.03
N GLU A 284 -4.22 -25.98 0.28
CA GLU A 284 -3.82 -26.98 -0.73
C GLU A 284 -4.91 -27.20 -1.78
N GLU A 285 -6.18 -27.26 -1.37
CA GLU A 285 -7.33 -27.34 -2.28
C GLU A 285 -7.45 -26.10 -3.16
N ALA A 286 -7.29 -24.90 -2.60
CA ALA A 286 -7.34 -23.65 -3.36
C ALA A 286 -6.19 -23.56 -4.38
N ASP A 287 -4.98 -24.01 -4.00
CA ASP A 287 -3.83 -24.09 -4.89
C ASP A 287 -4.03 -25.11 -6.01
N SER A 288 -4.65 -26.26 -5.74
CA SER A 288 -4.96 -27.25 -6.77
C SER A 288 -5.95 -26.72 -7.82
N LYS A 289 -6.90 -25.87 -7.40
CA LYS A 289 -7.89 -25.21 -8.27
C LYS A 289 -7.28 -24.17 -9.21
N ARG A 290 -6.02 -23.75 -8.97
CA ARG A 290 -5.22 -22.86 -9.85
C ARG A 290 -5.02 -23.44 -11.25
N SER A 291 -5.14 -24.77 -11.42
CA SER A 291 -5.04 -25.45 -12.72
C SER A 291 -6.36 -25.45 -13.52
N SER A 292 -7.46 -24.92 -12.96
CA SER A 292 -8.76 -24.85 -13.64
C SER A 292 -8.98 -23.49 -14.31
N ARG A 293 -9.77 -23.49 -15.39
CA ARG A 293 -10.02 -22.40 -16.36
C ARG A 293 -10.72 -21.14 -15.80
N ASN A 294 -10.70 -20.89 -14.49
CA ASN A 294 -11.38 -19.76 -13.85
C ASN A 294 -10.43 -18.60 -13.52
N PRO A 295 -10.84 -17.34 -13.73
CA PRO A 295 -9.99 -16.15 -13.54
C PRO A 295 -9.91 -15.65 -12.08
N THR A 296 -10.59 -16.29 -11.12
CA THR A 296 -10.63 -15.79 -9.73
C THR A 296 -9.29 -16.05 -9.01
N PRO A 297 -8.70 -15.04 -8.34
CA PRO A 297 -7.45 -15.22 -7.60
C PRO A 297 -7.57 -16.26 -6.48
N VAL A 298 -6.52 -17.08 -6.31
CA VAL A 298 -6.49 -18.16 -5.29
C VAL A 298 -6.78 -17.63 -3.89
N MET A 299 -6.21 -16.48 -3.52
CA MET A 299 -6.45 -15.85 -2.22
C MET A 299 -7.90 -15.42 -2.01
N SER A 300 -8.61 -14.99 -3.07
CA SER A 300 -10.05 -14.68 -2.98
C SER A 300 -10.89 -15.94 -2.78
N ILE A 301 -10.50 -17.06 -3.40
CA ILE A 301 -11.15 -18.37 -3.19
C ILE A 301 -10.91 -18.81 -1.75
N LEU A 302 -9.66 -18.75 -1.28
CA LEU A 302 -9.31 -19.09 0.08
C LEU A 302 -10.09 -18.24 1.09
N ALA A 303 -10.20 -16.92 0.87
CA ALA A 303 -10.96 -16.04 1.76
C ALA A 303 -12.41 -16.51 1.94
N LYS A 304 -13.06 -16.92 0.84
CA LYS A 304 -14.41 -17.48 0.87
C LYS A 304 -14.45 -18.82 1.60
N ASP A 305 -13.55 -19.74 1.27
CA ASP A 305 -13.51 -21.08 1.87
C ASP A 305 -13.25 -21.01 3.39
N ILE A 306 -12.48 -20.02 3.85
CA ILE A 306 -12.25 -19.73 5.28
C ILE A 306 -13.48 -19.09 5.93
N GLY A 307 -14.18 -18.19 5.25
CA GLY A 307 -15.47 -17.67 5.72
C GLY A 307 -16.50 -18.79 5.92
N ASP A 308 -16.62 -19.71 4.97
CA ASP A 308 -17.49 -20.88 5.06
C ASP A 308 -17.05 -21.83 6.20
N LEU A 309 -15.74 -22.00 6.42
CA LEU A 309 -15.19 -22.76 7.55
C LEU A 309 -15.54 -22.13 8.90
N ALA A 310 -15.44 -20.79 9.01
CA ALA A 310 -15.80 -20.06 10.24
C ALA A 310 -17.29 -20.18 10.56
N ILE A 311 -18.16 -20.13 9.55
CA ILE A 311 -19.61 -20.35 9.72
C ILE A 311 -19.89 -21.80 10.16
N LYS A 312 -19.22 -22.79 9.56
CA LYS A 312 -19.34 -24.20 9.97
C LYS A 312 -18.91 -24.39 11.42
N GLU A 313 -17.77 -23.82 11.81
CA GLU A 313 -17.25 -23.87 13.17
C GLU A 313 -18.23 -23.30 14.19
N LYS A 314 -18.72 -22.07 13.94
CA LYS A 314 -19.71 -21.38 14.77
C LYS A 314 -20.98 -22.20 14.98
N ASN A 315 -21.46 -22.87 13.93
CA ASN A 315 -22.76 -23.54 13.96
C ASN A 315 -22.69 -24.99 14.45
N LEU A 316 -21.60 -25.71 14.17
CA LEU A 316 -21.51 -27.15 14.42
C LEU A 316 -20.67 -27.50 15.65
N TYR A 317 -19.48 -26.91 15.80
CA TYR A 317 -18.50 -27.33 16.82
C TYR A 317 -18.50 -26.41 18.03
N SER A 318 -18.54 -25.09 17.83
CA SER A 318 -18.53 -24.11 18.92
C SER A 318 -19.61 -24.33 19.99
N PRO A 319 -20.88 -24.67 19.65
CA PRO A 319 -21.91 -24.89 20.68
C PRO A 319 -21.55 -26.01 21.67
N ILE A 320 -20.84 -27.04 21.22
CA ILE A 320 -20.39 -28.16 22.06
C ILE A 320 -19.22 -27.70 22.93
N LEU A 321 -18.24 -27.01 22.33
CA LEU A 321 -17.01 -26.60 22.99
C LEU A 321 -17.25 -25.48 24.03
N LYS A 322 -18.32 -24.69 23.88
CA LYS A 322 -18.73 -23.63 24.82
C LYS A 322 -18.96 -24.12 26.25
N THR A 323 -19.29 -25.40 26.42
CA THR A 323 -19.42 -26.03 27.74
C THR A 323 -18.15 -25.90 28.58
N TRP A 324 -16.97 -25.86 27.94
CA TRP A 324 -15.66 -25.79 28.60
C TRP A 324 -14.88 -24.50 28.28
N HIS A 325 -15.20 -23.84 27.16
CA HIS A 325 -14.56 -22.59 26.76
C HIS A 325 -15.62 -21.58 26.28
N PRO A 326 -16.03 -20.60 27.11
CA PRO A 326 -17.11 -19.67 26.77
C PRO A 326 -16.93 -18.93 25.42
N LEU A 327 -15.68 -18.63 25.06
CA LEU A 327 -15.31 -17.95 23.81
C LEU A 327 -14.80 -18.89 22.70
N ALA A 328 -15.34 -20.11 22.60
CA ALA A 328 -14.85 -21.12 21.65
C ALA A 328 -14.90 -20.63 20.18
N SER A 329 -16.00 -19.99 19.76
CA SER A 329 -16.12 -19.45 18.40
C SER A 329 -15.15 -18.29 18.17
N GLY A 330 -14.93 -17.47 19.20
CA GLY A 330 -13.98 -16.38 19.18
C GLY A 330 -12.55 -16.87 18.92
N VAL A 331 -12.07 -17.80 19.74
CA VAL A 331 -10.74 -18.42 19.58
C VAL A 331 -10.57 -19.04 18.21
N ALA A 332 -11.63 -19.67 17.69
CA ALA A 332 -11.65 -20.24 16.37
C ALA A 332 -11.42 -19.20 15.27
N VAL A 333 -12.25 -18.15 15.22
CA VAL A 333 -12.14 -17.11 14.18
C VAL A 333 -10.86 -16.28 14.33
N ALA A 334 -10.35 -16.08 15.55
CA ALA A 334 -9.04 -15.47 15.78
C ALA A 334 -7.90 -16.32 15.18
N THR A 335 -8.01 -17.65 15.28
CA THR A 335 -7.04 -18.57 14.66
C THR A 335 -7.10 -18.50 13.14
N LEU A 336 -8.30 -18.57 12.55
CA LEU A 336 -8.50 -18.45 11.10
C LEU A 336 -8.02 -17.09 10.58
N HIS A 337 -8.31 -16.02 11.32
CA HIS A 337 -7.86 -14.67 11.00
C HIS A 337 -6.33 -14.59 11.00
N SER A 338 -5.67 -15.13 12.01
CA SER A 338 -4.21 -15.17 12.09
C SER A 338 -3.58 -15.92 10.91
N CYS A 339 -4.15 -17.08 10.55
CA CYS A 339 -3.66 -17.91 9.43
C CYS A 339 -3.86 -17.22 8.08
N TYR A 340 -5.04 -16.67 7.79
CA TYR A 340 -5.25 -15.94 6.54
C TYR A 340 -4.43 -14.65 6.49
N GLY A 341 -4.31 -13.95 7.62
CA GLY A 341 -3.54 -12.72 7.74
C GLY A 341 -2.04 -12.91 7.47
N SER A 342 -1.44 -14.05 7.83
CA SER A 342 -0.04 -14.33 7.48
C SER A 342 0.16 -14.49 5.98
N GLU A 343 -0.76 -15.17 5.31
CA GLU A 343 -0.72 -15.37 3.86
C GLU A 343 -1.00 -14.08 3.09
N LEU A 344 -1.97 -13.30 3.56
CA LEU A 344 -2.27 -11.99 2.99
C LEU A 344 -1.07 -11.04 3.08
N LYS A 345 -0.34 -11.04 4.20
CA LYS A 345 0.88 -10.24 4.36
C LYS A 345 1.96 -10.63 3.35
N GLN A 346 2.16 -11.93 3.11
CA GLN A 346 3.10 -12.41 2.10
C GLN A 346 2.65 -12.03 0.69
N PHE A 347 1.36 -12.16 0.40
CA PHE A 347 0.78 -11.72 -0.87
C PHE A 347 1.02 -10.23 -1.11
N ILE A 348 0.71 -9.37 -0.13
CA ILE A 348 0.88 -7.91 -0.23
C ILE A 348 2.35 -7.54 -0.42
N ALA A 349 3.28 -8.19 0.29
CA ALA A 349 4.72 -7.93 0.16
C ALA A 349 5.26 -8.26 -1.24
N GLY A 350 4.61 -9.17 -1.98
CA GLY A 350 4.97 -9.54 -3.35
C GLY A 350 4.37 -8.66 -4.45
N LEU A 351 3.51 -7.69 -4.11
CA LEU A 351 2.83 -6.85 -5.10
C LEU A 351 3.72 -5.73 -5.63
N THR A 352 3.87 -5.67 -6.95
CA THR A 352 4.58 -4.59 -7.65
C THR A 352 3.64 -3.63 -8.37
N GLU A 353 2.46 -4.12 -8.78
CA GLU A 353 1.52 -3.36 -9.62
C GLU A 353 0.08 -3.51 -9.12
N LEU A 354 -0.73 -2.49 -9.40
CA LEU A 354 -2.17 -2.51 -9.17
C LEU A 354 -2.87 -3.20 -10.34
N THR A 355 -3.38 -4.41 -10.11
CA THR A 355 -4.21 -5.15 -11.08
C THR A 355 -5.63 -5.37 -10.53
N PRO A 356 -6.63 -5.62 -11.39
CA PRO A 356 -7.99 -5.96 -10.95
C PRO A 356 -8.02 -7.17 -10.00
N GLU A 357 -7.17 -8.17 -10.25
CA GLU A 357 -7.02 -9.36 -9.41
C GLU A 357 -6.56 -9.00 -8.00
N THR A 358 -5.55 -8.13 -7.89
CA THR A 358 -5.04 -7.66 -6.58
C THR A 358 -6.13 -6.92 -5.80
N VAL A 359 -6.90 -6.05 -6.46
CA VAL A 359 -8.00 -5.34 -5.80
C VAL A 359 -9.10 -6.32 -5.36
N GLN A 360 -9.38 -7.34 -6.16
CA GLN A 360 -10.33 -8.39 -5.79
C GLN A 360 -9.87 -9.18 -4.55
N VAL A 361 -8.60 -9.55 -4.46
CA VAL A 361 -8.03 -10.22 -3.27
C VAL A 361 -8.19 -9.37 -2.03
N LEU A 362 -7.81 -8.09 -2.10
CA LEU A 362 -7.87 -7.17 -0.96
C LEU A 362 -9.32 -6.91 -0.52
N LYS A 363 -10.27 -6.81 -1.45
CA LYS A 363 -11.70 -6.74 -1.12
C LYS A 363 -12.23 -8.01 -0.46
N SER A 364 -11.84 -9.18 -0.95
CA SER A 364 -12.21 -10.46 -0.34
C SER A 364 -11.63 -10.58 1.08
N ALA A 365 -10.41 -10.10 1.30
CA ALA A 365 -9.77 -10.06 2.61
C ALA A 365 -10.49 -9.12 3.59
N ASP A 366 -10.82 -7.90 3.17
CA ASP A 366 -11.59 -6.93 3.97
C ASP A 366 -12.97 -7.48 4.37
N LYS A 367 -13.67 -8.14 3.43
CA LYS A 367 -14.94 -8.80 3.73
C LYS A 367 -14.75 -9.93 4.75
N LEU A 368 -13.76 -10.81 4.54
CA LEU A 368 -13.49 -11.92 5.45
C LEU A 368 -13.17 -11.40 6.86
N GLU A 369 -12.34 -10.36 6.98
CA GLU A 369 -12.03 -9.75 8.27
C GLU A 369 -13.30 -9.30 9.00
N LYS A 370 -14.17 -8.55 8.31
CA LYS A 370 -15.44 -8.07 8.87
C LYS A 370 -16.31 -9.24 9.34
N ASP A 371 -16.42 -10.29 8.53
CA ASP A 371 -17.20 -11.49 8.86
C ASP A 371 -16.62 -12.21 10.10
N LEU A 372 -15.29 -12.41 10.18
CA LEU A 372 -14.63 -13.06 11.31
C LEU A 372 -14.71 -12.21 12.60
N VAL A 373 -14.49 -10.90 12.49
CA VAL A 373 -14.59 -9.96 13.62
C VAL A 373 -16.01 -9.92 14.16
N ASN A 374 -17.04 -9.94 13.29
CA ASN A 374 -18.43 -9.99 13.73
C ASN A 374 -18.71 -11.26 14.56
N ILE A 375 -18.22 -12.43 14.12
CA ILE A 375 -18.36 -13.67 14.88
C ILE A 375 -17.64 -13.57 16.24
N ALA A 376 -16.43 -12.99 16.27
CA ALA A 376 -15.68 -12.78 17.52
C ALA A 376 -16.43 -11.86 18.50
N VAL A 377 -16.99 -10.76 18.00
CA VAL A 377 -17.76 -9.80 18.79
C VAL A 377 -19.02 -10.47 19.35
N GLU A 378 -19.80 -11.16 18.51
CA GLU A 378 -20.99 -11.90 18.93
C GLU A 378 -20.70 -12.96 20.00
N ASP A 379 -19.56 -13.65 19.91
CA ASP A 379 -19.15 -14.67 20.89
C ASP A 379 -18.76 -14.06 22.25
N SER A 380 -18.33 -12.79 22.25
CA SER A 380 -17.76 -12.10 23.41
C SER A 380 -18.72 -11.18 24.16
N VAL A 381 -20.00 -11.13 23.77
CA VAL A 381 -21.01 -10.23 24.36
C VAL A 381 -21.11 -10.39 25.88
N ASP A 382 -21.03 -11.62 26.37
CA ASP A 382 -21.16 -11.96 27.79
C ASP A 382 -19.80 -12.11 28.51
N SER A 383 -18.70 -11.65 27.91
CA SER A 383 -17.34 -11.76 28.49
C SER A 383 -16.98 -10.60 29.43
N ASP A 384 -16.21 -10.88 30.47
CA ASP A 384 -15.82 -9.89 31.50
C ASP A 384 -15.02 -8.71 30.93
N ASP A 385 -14.23 -8.93 29.87
CA ASP A 385 -13.44 -7.89 29.22
C ASP A 385 -14.12 -7.29 27.97
N GLY A 386 -15.34 -7.73 27.65
CA GLY A 386 -16.09 -7.33 26.47
C GLY A 386 -15.38 -7.68 25.16
N GLY A 387 -14.64 -8.80 25.12
CA GLY A 387 -13.93 -9.29 23.94
C GLY A 387 -12.61 -8.60 23.64
N LYS A 388 -12.12 -7.71 24.52
CA LYS A 388 -10.89 -6.92 24.27
C LYS A 388 -9.66 -7.78 24.04
N SER A 389 -9.47 -8.84 24.83
CA SER A 389 -8.36 -9.78 24.67
C SER A 389 -8.41 -10.49 23.33
N LEU A 390 -9.59 -10.95 22.93
CA LEU A 390 -9.82 -11.64 21.67
C LEU A 390 -9.57 -10.73 20.46
N ILE A 391 -10.13 -9.53 20.45
CA ILE A 391 -9.93 -8.57 19.36
C ILE A 391 -8.46 -8.15 19.22
N ARG A 392 -7.68 -8.15 20.31
CA ARG A 392 -6.22 -7.92 20.23
C ARG A 392 -5.46 -9.02 19.49
N GLU A 393 -5.99 -10.25 19.45
CA GLU A 393 -5.43 -11.35 18.65
C GLU A 393 -5.75 -11.19 17.14
N MET A 394 -6.67 -10.29 16.78
CA MET A 394 -7.15 -10.04 15.43
C MET A 394 -6.76 -8.61 14.94
N PRO A 395 -5.46 -8.31 14.76
CA PRO A 395 -5.04 -7.01 14.25
C PRO A 395 -5.52 -6.82 12.81
N PRO A 396 -5.96 -5.61 12.42
CA PRO A 396 -6.55 -5.41 11.11
C PRO A 396 -5.59 -5.79 9.98
N TYR A 397 -6.13 -6.39 8.92
CA TYR A 397 -5.45 -6.73 7.67
C TYR A 397 -4.99 -5.50 6.89
N GLU A 398 -5.57 -4.34 7.16
CA GLU A 398 -5.27 -3.08 6.48
C GLU A 398 -5.43 -3.16 4.95
N ALA A 399 -6.37 -3.98 4.47
CA ALA A 399 -6.56 -4.22 3.04
C ALA A 399 -6.89 -2.93 2.26
N GLU A 400 -7.73 -2.04 2.82
CA GLU A 400 -8.00 -0.73 2.23
C GLU A 400 -6.75 0.17 2.15
N ASN A 401 -5.91 0.16 3.19
CA ASN A 401 -4.64 0.91 3.19
C ASN A 401 -3.67 0.36 2.14
N ALA A 402 -3.61 -0.96 1.97
CA ALA A 402 -2.83 -1.61 0.92
C ALA A 402 -3.30 -1.18 -0.49
N ILE A 403 -4.62 -1.17 -0.74
CA ILE A 403 -5.19 -0.64 -1.99
C ILE A 403 -4.78 0.83 -2.18
N ALA A 404 -4.94 1.67 -1.15
CA ALA A 404 -4.61 3.09 -1.23
C ALA A 404 -3.14 3.33 -1.60
N ASN A 405 -2.22 2.57 -1.01
CA ASN A 405 -0.80 2.67 -1.30
C ASN A 405 -0.46 2.22 -2.72
N LEU A 406 -1.06 1.14 -3.21
CA LEU A 406 -0.88 0.68 -4.59
C LEU A 406 -1.41 1.71 -5.60
N VAL A 407 -2.56 2.32 -5.33
CA VAL A 407 -3.11 3.39 -6.18
C VAL A 407 -2.22 4.63 -6.15
N LYS A 408 -1.65 5.01 -5.01
CA LYS A 408 -0.67 6.12 -4.93
C LYS A 408 0.58 5.85 -5.78
N VAL A 409 1.10 4.62 -5.76
CA VAL A 409 2.21 4.21 -6.63
C VAL A 409 1.80 4.30 -8.10
N TRP A 410 0.63 3.76 -8.46
CA TRP A 410 0.09 3.86 -9.81
C TRP A 410 -0.07 5.31 -10.28
N ILE A 411 -0.61 6.21 -9.44
CA ILE A 411 -0.74 7.64 -9.75
C ILE A 411 0.63 8.24 -10.03
N LYS A 412 1.61 7.96 -9.17
CA LYS A 412 2.99 8.46 -9.32
C LYS A 412 3.58 8.02 -10.66
N GLU A 413 3.47 6.75 -11.02
CA GLU A 413 3.98 6.21 -12.29
C GLU A 413 3.30 6.83 -13.51
N ARG A 414 1.98 7.04 -13.46
CA ARG A 414 1.22 7.69 -14.54
C ARG A 414 1.65 9.15 -14.72
N VAL A 415 1.79 9.88 -13.62
CA VAL A 415 2.23 11.28 -13.61
C VAL A 415 3.68 11.42 -14.08
N ASP A 416 4.59 10.56 -13.63
CA ASP A 416 6.01 10.62 -14.02
C ASP A 416 6.20 10.23 -15.49
N ARG A 417 5.43 9.26 -15.99
CA ARG A 417 5.37 8.93 -17.43
C ARG A 417 4.88 10.11 -18.25
N LEU A 418 3.85 10.82 -17.78
CA LEU A 418 3.32 12.01 -18.43
C LEU A 418 4.37 13.14 -18.49
N LYS A 419 5.06 13.42 -17.39
CA LYS A 419 6.19 14.37 -17.38
C LYS A 419 7.29 13.97 -18.36
N GLY A 420 7.69 12.70 -18.36
CA GLY A 420 8.68 12.17 -19.31
C GLY A 420 8.22 12.22 -20.77
N TRP A 421 6.91 12.13 -21.01
CA TRP A 421 6.31 12.35 -22.32
C TRP A 421 6.39 13.83 -22.72
N VAL A 422 6.00 14.76 -21.85
CA VAL A 422 6.09 16.22 -22.08
C VAL A 422 7.53 16.61 -22.43
N ASP A 423 8.51 16.10 -21.67
CA ASP A 423 9.93 16.38 -21.84
C ASP A 423 10.51 15.97 -23.19
N ARG A 424 10.04 14.84 -23.73
CA ARG A 424 10.49 14.30 -25.01
C ARG A 424 9.78 14.97 -26.18
N ASN A 425 8.47 15.13 -26.09
CA ASN A 425 7.65 15.65 -27.20
C ASN A 425 7.87 17.15 -27.42
N LEU A 426 7.95 17.97 -26.36
CA LEU A 426 8.17 19.41 -26.53
C LEU A 426 9.56 19.76 -27.09
N LYS A 427 10.55 18.86 -27.01
CA LYS A 427 11.85 19.03 -27.69
C LYS A 427 11.75 18.83 -29.20
N GLN A 428 10.77 18.04 -29.65
CA GLN A 428 10.53 17.72 -31.06
C GLN A 428 9.43 18.60 -31.68
N GLU A 429 8.72 19.37 -30.86
CA GLU A 429 7.63 20.24 -31.30
C GLU A 429 8.17 21.38 -32.16
N THR A 430 7.61 21.50 -33.38
CA THR A 430 8.06 22.46 -34.40
C THR A 430 7.24 23.74 -34.41
N TRP A 431 6.09 23.76 -33.71
CA TRP A 431 5.20 24.91 -33.61
C TRP A 431 4.69 25.37 -34.98
N SER A 432 4.41 24.43 -35.88
CA SER A 432 4.02 24.70 -37.26
C SER A 432 2.64 25.37 -37.37
N PRO A 433 2.52 26.53 -38.02
CA PRO A 433 1.22 27.10 -38.39
C PRO A 433 0.47 26.17 -39.35
N GLY A 434 -0.87 26.16 -39.27
CA GLY A 434 -1.72 25.34 -40.14
C GLY A 434 -1.87 23.88 -39.72
N ALA A 435 -1.32 23.47 -38.57
CA ALA A 435 -1.48 22.10 -38.05
C ALA A 435 -2.95 21.74 -37.73
N ASN A 436 -3.78 22.75 -37.44
CA ASN A 436 -5.23 22.64 -37.27
C ASN A 436 -5.87 24.00 -37.57
N ARG A 437 -7.21 24.03 -37.59
CA ARG A 437 -8.00 25.23 -37.90
C ARG A 437 -7.68 26.43 -37.02
N ASP A 438 -7.37 26.21 -35.74
CA ASP A 438 -7.15 27.26 -34.75
C ASP A 438 -5.66 27.52 -34.45
N ASN A 439 -4.76 26.94 -35.25
CA ASN A 439 -3.31 27.13 -35.18
C ASN A 439 -2.71 26.92 -33.77
N PHE A 440 -3.09 25.87 -33.04
CA PHE A 440 -2.39 25.44 -31.81
C PHE A 440 -1.54 24.17 -32.05
N ALA A 441 -0.63 23.84 -31.13
CA ALA A 441 0.26 22.69 -31.28
C ALA A 441 -0.49 21.34 -31.16
N PRO A 442 -0.27 20.35 -32.04
CA PRO A 442 -0.85 19.02 -31.88
C PRO A 442 -0.49 18.35 -30.54
N SER A 443 0.69 18.65 -29.99
CA SER A 443 1.13 18.14 -28.69
C SER A 443 0.21 18.52 -27.53
N SER A 444 -0.53 19.64 -27.59
CA SER A 444 -1.48 19.97 -26.52
C SER A 444 -2.74 19.11 -26.56
N VAL A 445 -3.18 18.70 -27.75
CA VAL A 445 -4.33 17.79 -27.89
C VAL A 445 -3.97 16.43 -27.32
N GLU A 446 -2.79 15.93 -27.69
CA GLU A 446 -2.29 14.64 -27.21
C GLU A 446 -2.07 14.63 -25.69
N MET A 447 -1.53 15.71 -25.13
CA MET A 447 -1.40 15.88 -23.68
C MET A 447 -2.76 15.77 -22.97
N LEU A 448 -3.78 16.49 -23.45
CA LEU A 448 -5.12 16.46 -22.87
C LEU A 448 -5.80 15.11 -23.06
N ARG A 449 -5.55 14.42 -24.18
CA ARG A 449 -6.01 13.04 -24.40
C ARG A 449 -5.43 12.08 -23.37
N ILE A 450 -4.10 12.11 -23.16
CA ILE A 450 -3.42 11.25 -22.17
C ILE A 450 -3.94 11.54 -20.75
N ILE A 451 -4.17 12.80 -20.41
CA ILE A 451 -4.81 13.18 -19.13
C ILE A 451 -6.21 12.59 -19.04
N GLY A 452 -7.02 12.75 -20.10
CA GLY A 452 -8.38 12.22 -20.18
C GLY A 452 -8.43 10.70 -19.96
N GLU A 453 -7.53 9.96 -20.62
CA GLU A 453 -7.40 8.49 -20.49
C GLU A 453 -6.89 8.08 -19.11
N THR A 454 -6.01 8.87 -18.50
CA THR A 454 -5.53 8.62 -17.14
C THR A 454 -6.67 8.78 -16.13
N LEU A 455 -7.55 9.77 -16.32
CA LEU A 455 -8.75 9.93 -15.51
C LEU A 455 -9.72 8.77 -15.70
N ASP A 456 -9.98 8.36 -16.95
CA ASP A 456 -10.86 7.20 -17.22
C ASP A 456 -10.33 5.93 -16.56
N ALA A 457 -9.05 5.62 -16.77
CA ALA A 457 -8.39 4.46 -16.16
C ALA A 457 -8.39 4.53 -14.63
N PHE A 458 -8.32 5.72 -14.03
CA PHE A 458 -8.44 5.88 -12.58
C PHE A 458 -9.84 5.51 -12.12
N PHE A 459 -10.90 6.07 -12.71
CA PHE A 459 -12.29 5.80 -12.28
C PHE A 459 -12.77 4.37 -12.60
N GLU A 460 -12.14 3.69 -13.56
CA GLU A 460 -12.37 2.26 -13.82
C GLU A 460 -11.79 1.33 -12.73
N LEU A 461 -10.89 1.83 -11.87
CA LEU A 461 -10.37 1.02 -10.76
C LEU A 461 -11.50 0.67 -9.79
N PRO A 462 -11.68 -0.61 -9.42
CA PRO A 462 -12.76 -1.03 -8.56
C PRO A 462 -12.45 -0.71 -7.09
N ILE A 463 -12.31 0.56 -6.71
CA ILE A 463 -11.91 1.00 -5.36
C ILE A 463 -12.95 1.96 -4.74
N PRO A 464 -13.21 1.91 -3.42
CA PRO A 464 -14.15 2.82 -2.76
C PRO A 464 -13.55 4.21 -2.46
N MET A 465 -12.22 4.32 -2.48
CA MET A 465 -11.44 5.49 -2.04
C MET A 465 -11.15 6.54 -3.13
N HIS A 466 -11.88 6.50 -4.25
CA HIS A 466 -11.75 7.48 -5.34
C HIS A 466 -11.74 8.94 -4.86
N PRO A 467 -12.67 9.39 -4.00
CA PRO A 467 -12.69 10.79 -3.56
C PRO A 467 -11.46 11.18 -2.74
N ALA A 468 -10.89 10.24 -1.97
CA ALA A 468 -9.74 10.50 -1.11
C ALA A 468 -8.42 10.58 -1.89
N LEU A 469 -8.28 9.83 -3.00
CA LEU A 469 -7.05 9.75 -3.79
C LEU A 469 -7.05 10.66 -5.03
N LEU A 470 -8.22 11.10 -5.48
CA LEU A 470 -8.36 12.00 -6.63
C LEU A 470 -7.60 13.35 -6.48
N PRO A 471 -7.51 13.99 -5.29
CA PRO A 471 -6.69 15.20 -5.14
C PRO A 471 -5.22 14.97 -5.51
N ASP A 472 -4.63 13.83 -5.14
CA ASP A 472 -3.24 13.50 -5.46
C ASP A 472 -3.02 13.35 -6.97
N LEU A 473 -3.95 12.68 -7.65
CA LEU A 473 -3.95 12.56 -9.11
C LEU A 473 -4.11 13.94 -9.77
N THR A 474 -5.11 14.71 -9.38
CA THR A 474 -5.42 16.03 -9.96
C THR A 474 -4.24 16.99 -9.79
N ALA A 475 -3.62 17.04 -8.61
CA ALA A 475 -2.42 17.84 -8.38
C ALA A 475 -1.22 17.37 -9.22
N GLY A 476 -1.08 16.06 -9.46
CA GLY A 476 -0.06 15.51 -10.34
C GLY A 476 -0.25 15.90 -11.81
N LEU A 477 -1.50 15.87 -12.28
CA LEU A 477 -1.88 16.27 -13.64
C LEU A 477 -1.74 17.78 -13.84
N ASP A 478 -2.16 18.60 -12.86
CA ASP A 478 -2.03 20.06 -12.88
C ASP A 478 -0.57 20.50 -12.97
N ARG A 479 0.32 19.90 -12.16
CA ARG A 479 1.77 20.12 -12.27
C ARG A 479 2.35 19.70 -13.63
N SER A 480 1.81 18.64 -14.24
CA SER A 480 2.27 18.17 -15.56
C SER A 480 1.84 19.13 -16.68
N LEU A 481 0.64 19.69 -16.59
CA LEU A 481 0.17 20.77 -17.47
C LEU A 481 0.96 22.06 -17.26
N GLN A 482 1.21 22.45 -16.01
CA GLN A 482 2.07 23.60 -15.68
C GLN A 482 3.47 23.45 -16.28
N LEU A 483 4.06 22.25 -16.19
CA LEU A 483 5.35 21.94 -16.81
C LEU A 483 5.30 22.11 -18.33
N TYR A 484 4.25 21.60 -18.98
CA TYR A 484 4.03 21.79 -20.41
C TYR A 484 4.02 23.29 -20.78
N VAL A 485 3.24 24.09 -20.07
CA VAL A 485 3.11 25.54 -20.31
C VAL A 485 4.45 26.26 -20.12
N SER A 486 5.17 25.93 -19.05
CA SER A 486 6.49 26.49 -18.76
C SER A 486 7.49 26.18 -19.89
N LYS A 487 7.49 24.94 -20.41
CA LYS A 487 8.35 24.53 -21.52
C LYS A 487 7.94 25.14 -22.86
N ALA A 488 6.66 25.29 -23.13
CA ALA A 488 6.15 25.99 -24.32
C ALA A 488 6.60 27.47 -24.35
N LYS A 489 6.78 28.10 -23.18
CA LYS A 489 7.32 29.46 -23.05
C LYS A 489 8.86 29.49 -23.14
N SER A 490 9.53 28.41 -22.74
CA SER A 490 10.99 28.37 -22.66
C SER A 490 11.64 28.60 -24.03
N GLY A 491 12.78 29.31 -24.02
CA GLY A 491 13.53 29.65 -25.23
C GLY A 491 13.01 30.85 -26.02
N CYS A 492 11.85 31.43 -25.68
CA CYS A 492 11.30 32.59 -26.41
C CYS A 492 12.04 33.91 -26.18
N GLY A 493 12.88 34.01 -25.14
CA GLY A 493 13.48 35.28 -24.69
C GLY A 493 12.53 36.08 -23.80
N SER A 494 12.86 37.34 -23.54
CA SER A 494 12.07 38.28 -22.74
C SER A 494 12.08 39.67 -23.38
N ARG A 495 11.30 40.62 -22.86
CA ARG A 495 11.36 42.04 -23.29
C ARG A 495 12.79 42.57 -23.37
N SER A 496 13.60 42.35 -22.33
CA SER A 496 14.98 42.83 -22.27
C SER A 496 15.92 42.12 -23.24
N SER A 497 15.55 40.94 -23.73
CA SER A 497 16.36 40.18 -24.70
C SER A 497 16.42 40.85 -26.08
N PHE A 498 15.42 41.68 -26.41
CA PHE A 498 15.30 42.34 -27.71
C PHE A 498 15.50 43.86 -27.64
N MET A 499 15.49 44.46 -26.44
CA MET A 499 15.70 45.91 -26.32
C MET A 499 17.14 46.30 -26.66
N PRO A 500 17.35 47.30 -27.53
CA PRO A 500 18.69 47.76 -27.88
C PRO A 500 19.34 48.56 -26.75
N GLU A 501 20.67 48.51 -26.68
CA GLU A 501 21.43 49.37 -25.76
C GLU A 501 21.33 50.83 -26.19
N LEU A 502 21.22 51.74 -25.22
CA LEU A 502 21.09 53.16 -25.49
C LEU A 502 22.42 53.71 -26.03
N PRO A 503 22.42 54.43 -27.17
CA PRO A 503 23.65 54.98 -27.69
C PRO A 503 24.22 56.06 -26.76
N PRO A 504 25.55 56.23 -26.78
CA PRO A 504 26.23 57.34 -26.10
C PRO A 504 25.65 58.71 -26.49
N LEU A 505 25.60 59.62 -25.52
CA LEU A 505 25.02 60.95 -25.72
C LEU A 505 25.97 61.84 -26.56
N THR A 506 25.43 62.35 -27.66
CA THR A 506 26.10 63.29 -28.57
C THR A 506 25.35 64.62 -28.64
N ARG A 507 25.97 65.66 -29.20
CA ARG A 507 25.29 66.92 -29.54
C ARG A 507 25.31 67.17 -31.05
N CYS A 508 24.30 67.88 -31.58
CA CYS A 508 24.26 68.21 -33.01
C CYS A 508 25.39 69.13 -33.49
N GLU A 509 25.84 68.92 -34.73
CA GLU A 509 26.75 69.83 -35.42
C GLU A 509 25.98 70.98 -36.08
N VAL A 510 26.11 72.19 -35.54
CA VAL A 510 25.48 73.41 -36.09
C VAL A 510 26.61 74.32 -36.63
N GLY A 511 26.75 74.46 -37.96
CA GLY A 511 27.74 75.34 -38.60
C GLY A 511 28.03 75.08 -40.10
N SER A 512 27.84 76.13 -40.92
CA SER A 512 28.29 76.40 -42.32
C SER A 512 27.80 75.52 -43.49
N LYS A 513 26.88 76.08 -44.29
CA LYS A 513 26.27 75.57 -45.55
C LYS A 513 27.23 75.41 -46.76
N LEU A 514 28.46 74.95 -46.56
CA LEU A 514 29.39 74.69 -47.67
C LEU A 514 30.06 73.34 -47.47
N LEU A 515 29.42 72.26 -47.93
CA LEU A 515 30.06 70.99 -48.30
C LEU A 515 29.05 70.12 -49.06
N PHE A 516 28.95 70.33 -50.37
CA PHE A 516 28.46 69.29 -51.27
C PHE A 516 29.44 68.11 -51.25
N LYS A 517 28.89 66.89 -51.17
CA LYS A 517 29.52 65.62 -51.58
C LYS A 517 30.92 65.37 -51.04
N LYS A 518 31.02 64.95 -49.77
CA LYS A 518 32.06 63.98 -49.39
C LYS A 518 31.37 62.67 -49.08
N LYS A 519 31.56 61.70 -49.99
CA LYS A 519 31.23 60.29 -49.81
C LYS A 519 32.14 59.77 -48.70
N GLU A 520 31.78 60.01 -47.44
CA GLU A 520 32.34 59.24 -46.33
C GLU A 520 31.90 57.80 -46.58
N LYS A 521 32.88 56.92 -46.86
CA LYS A 521 32.64 55.47 -46.84
C LYS A 521 31.92 55.16 -45.52
N PRO A 522 30.81 54.40 -45.53
CA PRO A 522 30.32 53.84 -44.28
C PRO A 522 31.49 53.03 -43.71
N GLN A 523 32.04 53.49 -42.58
CA GLN A 523 32.80 52.57 -41.73
C GLN A 523 31.80 51.48 -41.38
N ASN A 524 32.14 50.25 -41.77
CA ASN A 524 31.30 49.08 -41.62
C ASN A 524 30.46 49.18 -40.34
N PRO A 525 29.12 49.32 -40.43
CA PRO A 525 28.33 48.72 -39.38
C PRO A 525 28.80 47.28 -39.38
N GLN A 526 29.23 46.75 -38.23
CA GLN A 526 29.41 45.32 -38.11
C GLN A 526 28.09 44.71 -38.54
N HIS A 527 28.10 44.20 -39.77
CA HIS A 527 26.96 43.64 -40.45
C HIS A 527 26.66 42.35 -39.70
N ARG A 528 25.88 42.43 -38.63
CA ARG A 528 24.96 41.34 -38.30
C ARG A 528 23.76 41.52 -39.21
N GLY A 529 24.01 41.34 -40.52
CA GLY A 529 22.95 40.87 -41.37
C GLY A 529 22.51 39.49 -40.85
N PRO A 530 21.30 39.03 -41.20
CA PRO A 530 20.91 37.67 -40.90
C PRO A 530 21.97 36.76 -41.48
N GLN A 531 22.60 35.93 -40.67
CA GLN A 531 23.29 34.77 -41.23
C GLN A 531 22.20 33.88 -41.83
N ASN A 532 21.85 34.14 -43.08
CA ASN A 532 21.29 33.15 -43.97
C ASN A 532 22.43 32.18 -44.32
N GLY A 533 22.78 31.34 -43.35
CA GLY A 533 23.15 29.97 -43.63
C GLY A 533 21.85 29.21 -43.85
N ALA A 534 21.49 29.00 -45.11
CA ALA A 534 20.44 28.07 -45.47
C ALA A 534 20.81 26.67 -44.96
N THR A 535 20.30 26.33 -43.79
CA THR A 535 19.91 24.95 -43.46
C THR A 535 18.40 24.99 -43.32
N ASN A 536 17.69 24.13 -44.05
CA ASN A 536 16.24 23.99 -44.07
C ASN A 536 15.64 23.74 -42.67
N GLY A 537 15.58 24.77 -41.83
CA GLY A 537 15.02 24.76 -40.50
C GLY A 537 14.25 26.05 -40.29
N THR A 538 12.93 25.94 -40.08
CA THR A 538 12.04 27.03 -39.71
C THR A 538 12.55 27.70 -38.43
N ASP A 539 12.68 29.03 -38.43
CA ASP A 539 13.05 29.78 -37.22
C ASP A 539 12.01 29.49 -36.11
N PRO A 540 12.41 28.84 -34.99
CA PRO A 540 11.50 28.50 -33.91
C PRO A 540 10.93 29.75 -33.18
N LEU A 541 11.51 30.93 -33.42
CA LEU A 541 11.07 32.23 -32.94
C LEU A 541 10.38 33.08 -34.02
N GLY A 542 10.07 32.49 -35.17
CA GLY A 542 9.27 33.16 -36.19
C GLY A 542 7.91 33.61 -35.63
N LEU A 543 7.41 34.73 -36.14
CA LEU A 543 6.11 35.28 -35.72
C LEU A 543 4.98 34.22 -35.79
N PRO A 544 4.84 33.42 -36.86
CA PRO A 544 3.82 32.39 -36.91
C PRO A 544 3.96 31.32 -35.81
N GLN A 545 5.19 30.90 -35.48
CA GLN A 545 5.47 29.91 -34.42
C GLN A 545 5.12 30.45 -33.03
N LEU A 546 5.40 31.74 -32.78
CA LEU A 546 5.02 32.42 -31.53
C LEU A 546 3.50 32.56 -31.40
N CYS A 547 2.80 32.84 -32.50
CA CYS A 547 1.34 32.81 -32.55
C CYS A 547 0.78 31.41 -32.21
N VAL A 548 1.40 30.34 -32.74
CA VAL A 548 0.99 28.97 -32.41
C VAL A 548 1.17 28.65 -30.92
N ARG A 549 2.30 29.08 -30.32
CA ARG A 549 2.52 28.94 -28.88
C ARG A 549 1.47 29.69 -28.05
N LEU A 550 1.11 30.91 -28.44
CA LEU A 550 0.03 31.69 -27.79
C LEU A 550 -1.31 30.96 -27.85
N ASN A 551 -1.69 30.47 -29.03
CA ASN A 551 -2.92 29.72 -29.23
C ASN A 551 -2.93 28.42 -28.43
N THR A 552 -1.80 27.74 -28.32
CA THR A 552 -1.64 26.51 -27.53
C THR A 552 -1.96 26.77 -26.05
N LEU A 553 -1.45 27.85 -25.45
CA LEU A 553 -1.77 28.19 -24.06
C LEU A 553 -3.23 28.56 -23.88
N GLN A 554 -3.83 29.26 -24.86
CA GLN A 554 -5.24 29.61 -24.82
C GLN A 554 -6.14 28.37 -24.97
N TYR A 555 -5.75 27.42 -25.80
CA TYR A 555 -6.46 26.15 -26.00
C TYR A 555 -6.43 25.30 -24.73
N ILE A 556 -5.24 25.10 -24.13
CA ILE A 556 -5.12 24.40 -22.84
C ILE A 556 -6.03 25.04 -21.80
N ARG A 557 -6.00 26.37 -21.69
CA ARG A 557 -6.84 27.12 -20.75
C ARG A 557 -8.34 26.91 -20.97
N SER A 558 -8.82 26.81 -22.21
CA SER A 558 -10.24 26.52 -22.47
C SER A 558 -10.63 25.08 -22.15
N GLU A 559 -9.71 24.13 -22.28
CA GLU A 559 -9.97 22.72 -22.01
C GLU A 559 -9.92 22.36 -20.51
N LEU A 560 -9.33 23.20 -19.66
CA LEU A 560 -9.34 23.00 -18.20
C LEU A 560 -10.77 22.86 -17.66
N GLU A 561 -11.70 23.71 -18.10
CA GLU A 561 -13.10 23.63 -17.69
C GLU A 561 -13.76 22.31 -18.11
N ASN A 562 -13.36 21.75 -19.24
CA ASN A 562 -13.87 20.46 -19.73
C ASN A 562 -13.34 19.30 -18.87
N LEU A 563 -12.06 19.34 -18.48
CA LEU A 563 -11.48 18.37 -17.55
C LEU A 563 -12.16 18.44 -16.17
N GLU A 564 -12.39 19.64 -15.65
CA GLU A 564 -13.09 19.83 -14.37
C GLU A 564 -14.53 19.29 -14.41
N LYS A 565 -15.26 19.53 -15.52
CA LYS A 565 -16.58 18.95 -15.74
C LYS A 565 -16.52 17.43 -15.82
N LYS A 566 -15.54 16.86 -16.54
CA LYS A 566 -15.35 15.40 -16.63
C LYS A 566 -15.14 14.78 -15.24
N ILE A 567 -14.23 15.34 -14.44
CA ILE A 567 -13.96 14.88 -13.07
C ILE A 567 -15.25 14.89 -12.22
N LYS A 568 -16.01 15.99 -12.25
CA LYS A 568 -17.28 16.11 -11.53
C LYS A 568 -18.31 15.06 -11.96
N THR A 569 -18.42 14.79 -13.26
CA THR A 569 -19.34 13.77 -13.79
C THR A 569 -18.92 12.37 -13.36
N CYS A 570 -17.65 12.02 -13.48
CA CYS A 570 -17.13 10.71 -13.07
C CYS A 570 -17.34 10.47 -11.58
N LEU A 571 -17.02 11.46 -10.72
CA LEU A 571 -17.25 11.38 -9.26
C LEU A 571 -18.70 11.08 -8.88
N ARG A 572 -19.68 11.69 -9.57
CA ARG A 572 -21.11 11.45 -9.30
C ARG A 572 -21.56 10.04 -9.65
N ASN A 573 -20.84 9.38 -10.55
CA ASN A 573 -21.18 8.04 -11.03
C ASN A 573 -20.51 6.92 -10.21
N VAL A 574 -19.62 7.25 -9.26
CA VAL A 574 -18.97 6.26 -8.39
C VAL A 574 -19.93 5.83 -7.28
N GLU A 575 -20.07 4.52 -7.06
CA GLU A 575 -20.95 3.90 -6.05
C GLU A 575 -20.68 4.38 -4.60
N SER A 576 -19.50 4.93 -4.32
CA SER A 576 -19.07 5.45 -3.02
C SER A 576 -19.42 6.93 -2.77
N ALA A 577 -20.18 7.57 -3.66
CA ALA A 577 -20.58 8.96 -3.51
C ALA A 577 -21.68 9.12 -2.44
N GLN A 578 -21.30 9.20 -1.16
CA GLN A 578 -22.13 9.89 -0.17
C GLN A 578 -22.36 11.33 -0.65
N ALA A 579 -23.62 11.75 -0.75
CA ALA A 579 -24.04 13.04 -1.31
C ALA A 579 -23.35 14.28 -0.68
N ASP A 580 -22.79 14.14 0.54
CA ASP A 580 -22.16 15.23 1.29
C ASP A 580 -20.71 15.53 0.88
N ILE A 581 -19.95 14.60 0.28
CA ILE A 581 -18.54 14.84 -0.10
C ILE A 581 -18.43 15.66 -1.38
N THR A 582 -19.39 15.50 -2.31
CA THR A 582 -19.41 16.17 -3.62
C THR A 582 -19.65 17.68 -3.57
N ASN A 583 -20.22 18.21 -2.47
CA ASN A 583 -20.58 19.63 -2.37
C ASN A 583 -19.43 20.52 -1.83
N GLY A 584 -18.35 19.94 -1.28
CA GLY A 584 -17.25 20.69 -0.69
C GLY A 584 -15.91 20.66 -1.44
N LEU A 585 -15.70 19.72 -2.36
CA LEU A 585 -14.42 19.55 -3.08
C LEU A 585 -14.45 20.25 -4.44
N GLU A 586 -13.81 21.41 -4.51
CA GLU A 586 -13.57 22.14 -5.75
C GLU A 586 -12.25 21.67 -6.38
N PHE A 587 -12.34 20.86 -7.43
CA PHE A 587 -11.17 20.44 -8.22
C PHE A 587 -10.88 21.48 -9.29
N LYS A 588 -9.81 22.27 -9.08
CA LYS A 588 -9.38 23.32 -10.01
C LYS A 588 -7.94 23.11 -10.44
N PHE A 589 -7.66 23.34 -11.73
CA PHE A 589 -6.31 23.33 -12.30
C PHE A 589 -5.63 24.70 -12.11
N GLU A 590 -5.50 25.14 -10.86
CA GLU A 590 -5.05 26.51 -10.53
C GLU A 590 -3.62 26.79 -10.99
N LEU A 591 -2.70 25.81 -10.87
CA LEU A 591 -1.30 25.99 -11.27
C LEU A 591 -1.18 26.16 -12.78
N CYS A 592 -1.87 25.31 -13.56
CA CYS A 592 -1.91 25.44 -15.00
C CYS A 592 -2.61 26.74 -15.43
N GLN A 593 -3.72 27.11 -14.79
CA GLN A 593 -4.45 28.33 -15.13
C GLN A 593 -3.58 29.58 -14.94
N ALA A 594 -2.89 29.67 -13.80
CA ALA A 594 -1.96 30.76 -13.52
C ALA A 594 -0.79 30.78 -14.52
N ALA A 595 -0.20 29.61 -14.80
CA ALA A 595 0.90 29.49 -15.76
C ALA A 595 0.49 29.87 -17.19
N CYS A 596 -0.72 29.50 -17.63
CA CYS A 596 -1.26 29.93 -18.92
C CYS A 596 -1.44 31.44 -18.99
N GLN A 597 -1.99 32.06 -17.93
CA GLN A 597 -2.20 33.51 -17.90
C GLN A 597 -0.87 34.29 -17.95
N GLU A 598 0.12 33.85 -17.18
CA GLU A 598 1.47 34.40 -17.17
C GLU A 598 2.16 34.17 -18.53
N GLY A 599 2.10 32.94 -19.05
CA GLY A 599 2.71 32.55 -20.31
C GLY A 599 2.15 33.31 -21.50
N ILE A 600 0.83 33.54 -21.55
CA ILE A 600 0.19 34.37 -22.57
C ILE A 600 0.69 35.82 -22.48
N GLN A 601 0.77 36.42 -21.29
CA GLN A 601 1.31 37.79 -21.14
C GLN A 601 2.73 37.87 -21.69
N HIS A 602 3.57 36.94 -21.23
CA HIS A 602 4.99 36.92 -21.56
C HIS A 602 5.21 36.70 -23.06
N LEU A 603 4.49 35.77 -23.69
CA LEU A 603 4.58 35.54 -25.13
C LEU A 603 4.09 36.74 -25.95
N CYS A 604 2.99 37.40 -25.54
CA CYS A 604 2.53 38.63 -26.21
C CYS A 604 3.60 39.73 -26.17
N GLU A 605 4.20 39.99 -25.01
CA GLU A 605 5.28 40.97 -24.87
C GLU A 605 6.52 40.56 -25.67
N THR A 606 6.98 39.32 -25.51
CA THR A 606 8.20 38.83 -26.16
C THR A 606 8.07 38.88 -27.69
N THR A 607 6.91 38.47 -28.21
CA THR A 607 6.60 38.55 -29.65
C THR A 607 6.62 40.01 -30.12
N ALA A 608 5.98 40.91 -29.38
CA ALA A 608 5.94 42.33 -29.70
C ALA A 608 7.34 42.96 -29.77
N TYR A 609 8.18 42.75 -28.74
CA TYR A 609 9.52 43.34 -28.70
C TYR A 609 10.47 42.71 -29.71
N LYS A 610 10.36 41.40 -29.98
CA LYS A 610 11.09 40.76 -31.09
C LYS A 610 10.70 41.40 -32.42
N VAL A 611 9.41 41.49 -32.70
CA VAL A 611 8.92 42.07 -33.95
C VAL A 611 9.40 43.51 -34.11
N THR A 612 9.24 44.35 -33.08
CA THR A 612 9.64 45.76 -33.16
C THR A 612 11.15 45.91 -33.29
N PHE A 613 11.95 45.32 -32.41
CA PHE A 613 13.38 45.64 -32.29
C PHE A 613 14.32 44.71 -33.05
N PHE A 614 13.87 43.49 -33.38
CA PHE A 614 14.66 42.53 -34.14
C PHE A 614 14.17 42.44 -35.59
N ASP A 615 12.89 42.11 -35.82
CA ASP A 615 12.37 41.92 -37.18
C ASP A 615 12.28 43.28 -37.93
N LEU A 616 11.69 44.30 -37.31
CA LEU A 616 11.60 45.67 -37.83
C LEU A 616 12.74 46.59 -37.36
N GLY A 617 13.73 46.03 -36.66
CA GLY A 617 14.84 46.79 -36.07
C GLY A 617 15.58 47.64 -37.10
N HIS A 618 15.85 47.08 -38.28
CA HIS A 618 16.50 47.80 -39.38
C HIS A 618 15.67 48.98 -39.90
N ILE A 619 14.34 48.87 -39.94
CA ILE A 619 13.46 49.99 -40.33
C ILE A 619 13.51 51.07 -39.26
N LEU A 620 13.37 50.70 -37.99
CA LEU A 620 13.43 51.66 -36.89
C LEU A 620 14.79 52.36 -36.78
N TRP A 621 15.89 51.61 -36.84
CA TRP A 621 17.24 52.10 -36.55
C TRP A 621 18.03 52.57 -37.76
N ASP A 622 17.74 52.09 -38.96
CA ASP A 622 18.50 52.43 -40.17
C ASP A 622 17.70 53.29 -41.17
N THR A 623 16.40 53.49 -40.95
CA THR A 623 15.57 54.32 -41.84
C THR A 623 14.89 55.50 -41.12
N LEU A 624 14.15 55.26 -40.03
CA LEU A 624 13.30 56.29 -39.43
C LEU A 624 14.10 57.52 -38.96
N TYR A 625 13.79 58.68 -39.56
CA TYR A 625 14.37 60.00 -39.32
C TYR A 625 15.87 60.17 -39.59
N ILE A 626 16.51 59.24 -40.30
CA ILE A 626 17.93 59.36 -40.61
C ILE A 626 18.18 60.42 -41.69
N GLY A 627 19.14 61.32 -41.42
CA GLY A 627 19.58 62.35 -42.34
C GLY A 627 18.68 63.59 -42.29
N ASP A 628 17.43 63.44 -42.71
CA ASP A 628 16.42 64.51 -42.71
C ASP A 628 15.01 63.97 -42.43
N ILE A 629 14.31 64.60 -41.48
CA ILE A 629 13.01 64.15 -40.95
C ILE A 629 11.92 64.19 -42.02
N ALA A 630 11.93 65.20 -42.89
CA ALA A 630 10.94 65.32 -43.94
C ALA A 630 11.07 64.21 -45.00
N SER A 631 12.28 63.69 -45.20
CA SER A 631 12.59 62.67 -46.22
C SER A 631 12.45 61.22 -45.74
N SER A 632 12.61 60.96 -44.44
CA SER A 632 12.68 59.61 -43.86
C SER A 632 11.63 59.41 -42.78
N ARG A 633 10.37 59.44 -43.18
CA ARG A 633 9.18 59.42 -42.30
C ARG A 633 8.75 58.00 -41.91
N VAL A 634 7.68 57.92 -41.11
CA VAL A 634 7.12 56.67 -40.58
C VAL A 634 6.47 55.77 -41.63
N ASP A 635 6.24 56.23 -42.87
CA ASP A 635 5.48 55.51 -43.90
C ASP A 635 5.98 54.08 -44.16
N LEU A 636 7.31 53.88 -44.19
CA LEU A 636 7.91 52.55 -44.35
C LEU A 636 7.61 51.63 -43.15
N LEU A 637 7.61 52.17 -41.93
CA LEU A 637 7.27 51.41 -40.73
C LEU A 637 5.79 51.00 -40.75
N LEU A 638 4.89 51.90 -41.14
CA LEU A 638 3.46 51.60 -41.24
C LEU A 638 3.21 50.46 -42.24
N ARG A 639 3.80 50.57 -43.43
CA ARG A 639 3.65 49.56 -44.50
C ARG A 639 4.12 48.17 -44.09
N GLU A 640 5.18 48.07 -43.29
CA GLU A 640 5.72 46.77 -42.86
C GLU A 640 5.01 46.24 -41.60
N LEU A 641 4.35 47.10 -40.82
CA LEU A 641 3.49 46.70 -39.70
C LEU A 641 2.15 46.11 -40.17
N ASP A 642 1.57 46.57 -41.28
CA ASP A 642 0.33 46.04 -41.85
C ASP A 642 0.31 44.51 -42.01
N PRO A 643 1.24 43.87 -42.75
CA PRO A 643 1.22 42.42 -42.94
C PRO A 643 1.47 41.64 -41.63
N ILE A 644 2.16 42.25 -40.66
CA ILE A 644 2.36 41.67 -39.32
C ILE A 644 1.04 41.67 -38.54
N LEU A 645 0.30 42.78 -38.58
CA LEU A 645 -1.02 42.91 -37.95
C LEU A 645 -2.03 41.96 -38.58
N GLU A 646 -2.01 41.81 -39.90
CA GLU A 646 -2.80 40.81 -40.62
C GLU A 646 -2.45 39.38 -40.17
N THR A 647 -1.15 39.08 -40.07
CA THR A 647 -0.68 37.76 -39.60
C THR A 647 -1.16 37.47 -38.19
N ILE A 648 -1.01 38.40 -37.24
CA ILE A 648 -1.48 38.24 -35.85
C ILE A 648 -3.00 38.10 -35.82
N SER A 649 -3.72 38.92 -36.59
CA SER A 649 -5.18 38.90 -36.63
C SER A 649 -5.74 37.61 -37.24
N GLY A 650 -5.10 37.08 -38.27
CA GLY A 650 -5.49 35.84 -38.94
C GLY A 650 -5.09 34.57 -38.18
N THR A 651 -3.98 34.59 -37.43
CA THR A 651 -3.47 33.40 -36.73
C THR A 651 -3.83 33.33 -35.26
N VAL A 652 -3.82 34.44 -34.51
CA VAL A 652 -4.03 34.42 -33.05
C VAL A 652 -5.51 34.35 -32.71
N HIS A 653 -5.84 33.48 -31.76
CA HIS A 653 -7.18 33.25 -31.25
C HIS A 653 -7.81 34.55 -30.71
N ILE A 654 -9.10 34.75 -31.00
CA ILE A 654 -9.84 35.99 -30.72
C ILE A 654 -9.74 36.48 -29.27
N LYS A 655 -9.75 35.57 -28.29
CA LYS A 655 -9.62 35.90 -26.85
C LYS A 655 -8.26 36.49 -26.46
N VAL A 656 -7.21 36.29 -27.25
CA VAL A 656 -5.84 36.74 -26.97
C VAL A 656 -5.36 37.78 -27.97
N ARG A 657 -5.96 37.84 -29.17
CA ARG A 657 -5.61 38.74 -30.26
C ARG A 657 -5.42 40.19 -29.82
N ASN A 658 -6.41 40.80 -29.16
CA ASN A 658 -6.32 42.19 -28.71
C ASN A 658 -5.15 42.41 -27.74
N ARG A 659 -4.82 41.42 -26.91
CA ARG A 659 -3.67 41.48 -25.99
C ARG A 659 -2.34 41.45 -26.75
N ALA A 660 -2.23 40.60 -27.78
CA ALA A 660 -1.05 40.52 -28.64
C ALA A 660 -0.85 41.81 -29.45
N ILE A 661 -1.91 42.33 -30.09
CA ILE A 661 -1.87 43.60 -30.84
C ILE A 661 -1.57 44.77 -29.90
N THR A 662 -2.15 44.80 -28.70
CA THR A 662 -1.84 45.84 -27.69
C THR A 662 -0.38 45.79 -27.27
N ALA A 663 0.22 44.60 -27.12
CA ALA A 663 1.63 44.46 -26.80
C ALA A 663 2.51 44.98 -27.96
N LEU A 664 2.17 44.64 -29.21
CA LEU A 664 2.86 45.13 -30.40
C LEU A 664 2.78 46.65 -30.52
N MET A 665 1.60 47.23 -30.30
CA MET A 665 1.39 48.67 -30.28
C MET A 665 2.30 49.34 -29.24
N LYS A 666 2.33 48.84 -28.01
CA LYS A 666 3.19 49.38 -26.95
C LYS A 666 4.67 49.28 -27.29
N ALA A 667 5.12 48.13 -27.80
CA ALA A 667 6.50 47.94 -28.23
C ALA A 667 6.86 48.92 -29.36
N THR A 668 5.95 49.13 -30.32
CA THR A 668 6.14 50.06 -31.44
C THR A 668 6.20 51.52 -30.97
N PHE A 669 5.38 51.91 -29.98
CA PHE A 669 5.44 53.23 -29.36
C PHE A 669 6.74 53.43 -28.55
N ASP A 670 7.20 52.40 -27.83
CA ASP A 670 8.52 52.40 -27.19
C ASP A 670 9.64 52.56 -28.23
N GLY A 671 9.53 51.86 -29.36
CA GLY A 671 10.46 51.96 -30.49
C GLY A 671 10.50 53.36 -31.09
N PHE A 672 9.34 53.96 -31.33
CA PHE A 672 9.21 55.33 -31.80
C PHE A 672 9.85 56.34 -30.84
N LEU A 673 9.61 56.21 -29.52
CA LEU A 673 10.25 57.04 -28.51
C LEU A 673 11.76 56.85 -28.45
N LEU A 674 12.24 55.60 -28.56
CA LEU A 674 13.66 55.30 -28.60
C LEU A 674 14.33 55.92 -29.83
N VAL A 675 13.70 55.92 -30.99
CA VAL A 675 14.24 56.59 -32.18
C VAL A 675 14.39 58.10 -31.96
N ILE A 676 13.42 58.75 -31.32
CA ILE A 676 13.44 60.21 -31.10
C ILE A 676 14.36 60.63 -29.95
N LEU A 677 14.45 59.82 -28.88
CA LEU A 677 15.17 60.17 -27.64
C LEU A 677 16.52 59.45 -27.51
N ALA A 678 16.78 58.44 -28.32
CA ALA A 678 17.94 57.58 -28.22
C ALA A 678 18.35 57.04 -29.60
N GLY A 679 18.06 57.79 -30.68
CA GLY A 679 18.30 57.40 -32.07
C GLY A 679 19.75 57.56 -32.56
N GLY A 680 20.61 58.29 -31.85
CA GLY A 680 21.94 58.64 -32.33
C GLY A 680 21.96 59.90 -33.23
N PRO A 681 23.16 60.42 -33.55
CA PRO A 681 23.35 61.80 -34.02
C PRO A 681 22.79 62.12 -35.41
N LEU A 682 22.42 61.11 -36.20
CA LEU A 682 21.90 61.28 -37.56
C LEU A 682 20.42 61.72 -37.62
N ARG A 683 19.75 61.84 -36.48
CA ARG A 683 18.31 62.16 -36.36
C ARG A 683 18.08 63.55 -35.76
N ALA A 684 18.92 64.49 -36.16
CA ALA A 684 18.85 65.86 -35.67
C ALA A 684 17.56 66.53 -36.17
N PHE A 685 16.92 67.34 -35.31
CA PHE A 685 15.62 67.95 -35.60
C PHE A 685 15.56 69.42 -35.18
N THR A 686 14.76 70.20 -35.89
CA THR A 686 14.44 71.60 -35.58
C THR A 686 13.05 71.70 -34.96
N ARG A 687 12.68 72.89 -34.44
CA ARG A 687 11.31 73.14 -33.95
C ARG A 687 10.24 72.94 -35.03
N GLN A 688 10.54 73.20 -36.31
CA GLN A 688 9.56 73.05 -37.39
C GLN A 688 9.23 71.57 -37.66
N ASP A 689 10.20 70.68 -37.46
CA ASP A 689 10.05 69.24 -37.66
C ASP A 689 9.12 68.59 -36.63
N SER A 690 8.82 69.26 -35.50
CA SER A 690 7.94 68.71 -34.47
C SER A 690 6.53 68.42 -34.99
N GLN A 691 6.03 69.22 -35.94
CA GLN A 691 4.71 69.01 -36.54
C GLN A 691 4.68 67.74 -37.42
N ILE A 692 5.80 67.43 -38.09
CA ILE A 692 5.95 66.22 -38.91
C ILE A 692 5.94 64.99 -38.00
N ILE A 693 6.73 65.01 -36.93
CA ILE A 693 6.80 63.92 -35.94
C ILE A 693 5.45 63.69 -35.24
N GLU A 694 4.72 64.76 -34.88
CA GLU A 694 3.36 64.66 -34.32
C GLU A 694 2.35 64.12 -35.34
N GLY A 695 2.52 64.46 -36.63
CA GLY A 695 1.73 63.88 -37.74
C GLY A 695 1.99 62.38 -37.89
N ASP A 696 3.25 61.98 -37.93
CA ASP A 696 3.67 60.58 -38.04
C ASP A 696 3.16 59.73 -36.88
N PHE A 697 3.21 60.25 -35.65
CA PHE A 697 2.66 59.53 -34.50
C PHE A 697 1.14 59.37 -34.58
N ARG A 698 0.41 60.35 -35.14
CA ARG A 698 -1.03 60.20 -35.40
C ARG A 698 -1.28 59.07 -36.38
N SER A 699 -0.60 59.04 -37.52
CA SER A 699 -0.71 57.95 -38.50
C SER A 699 -0.39 56.59 -37.89
N LEU A 700 0.65 56.50 -37.06
CA LEU A 700 0.99 55.27 -36.34
C LEU A 700 -0.09 54.82 -35.36
N ARG A 701 -0.74 55.75 -34.67
CA ARG A 701 -1.86 55.45 -33.77
C ARG A 701 -3.08 54.99 -34.57
N ASP A 702 -3.39 55.68 -35.65
CA ASP A 702 -4.56 55.42 -36.49
C ASP A 702 -4.46 54.03 -37.15
N LEU A 703 -3.24 53.55 -37.44
CA LEU A 703 -2.98 52.16 -37.86
C LEU A 703 -3.54 51.11 -36.89
N PHE A 704 -3.35 51.30 -35.58
CA PHE A 704 -3.85 50.35 -34.58
C PHE A 704 -5.35 50.51 -34.29
N LEU A 705 -5.96 51.63 -34.65
CA LEU A 705 -7.42 51.83 -34.60
C LEU A 705 -8.09 51.16 -35.81
N ALA A 706 -7.42 51.14 -36.97
CA ALA A 706 -7.86 50.53 -38.22
C ALA A 706 -9.32 50.87 -38.57
N ASP A 707 -9.66 52.17 -38.55
CA ASP A 707 -11.01 52.70 -38.83
C ASP A 707 -12.16 52.04 -38.03
N GLY A 708 -11.86 51.49 -36.85
CA GLY A 708 -12.82 50.83 -35.96
C GLY A 708 -12.75 49.30 -35.96
N ASP A 709 -12.02 48.70 -36.90
CA ASP A 709 -11.82 47.24 -36.98
C ASP A 709 -10.62 46.75 -36.13
N GLY A 710 -9.85 47.68 -35.55
CA GLY A 710 -8.63 47.41 -34.79
C GLY A 710 -8.84 47.32 -33.27
N LEU A 711 -7.93 47.95 -32.52
CA LEU A 711 -8.00 48.00 -31.06
C LEU A 711 -9.04 49.03 -30.58
N PRO A 712 -9.69 48.79 -29.42
CA PRO A 712 -10.51 49.79 -28.76
C PRO A 712 -9.75 51.09 -28.49
N GLU A 713 -10.39 52.24 -28.77
CA GLU A 713 -9.79 53.58 -28.64
C GLU A 713 -9.21 53.82 -27.24
N GLU A 714 -9.89 53.36 -26.18
CA GLU A 714 -9.42 53.46 -24.80
C GLU A 714 -8.06 52.79 -24.57
N LEU A 715 -7.80 51.63 -25.19
CA LEU A 715 -6.53 50.92 -25.06
C LEU A 715 -5.41 51.66 -25.79
N VAL A 716 -5.73 52.19 -26.97
CA VAL A 716 -4.80 52.98 -27.81
C VAL A 716 -4.45 54.30 -27.12
N ASP A 717 -5.43 54.99 -26.56
CA ASP A 717 -5.22 56.24 -25.83
C ASP A 717 -4.40 56.05 -24.56
N LYS A 718 -4.68 54.97 -23.81
CA LYS A 718 -3.89 54.63 -22.62
C LYS A 718 -2.43 54.33 -22.99
N ALA A 719 -2.20 53.54 -24.04
CA ALA A 719 -0.85 53.18 -24.48
C ALA A 719 -0.07 54.37 -25.07
N SER A 720 -0.76 55.28 -25.77
CA SER A 720 -0.14 56.46 -26.39
C SER A 720 0.18 57.59 -25.42
N SER A 721 -0.32 57.55 -24.19
CA SER A 721 -0.16 58.60 -23.17
C SER A 721 1.29 59.05 -22.96
N GLN A 722 2.23 58.12 -22.88
CA GLN A 722 3.64 58.44 -22.70
C GLN A 722 4.21 59.25 -23.87
N VAL A 723 3.91 58.83 -25.10
CA VAL A 723 4.34 59.53 -26.32
C VAL A 723 3.70 60.91 -26.41
N LYS A 724 2.38 61.01 -26.19
CA LYS A 724 1.62 62.27 -26.18
C LYS A 724 2.16 63.27 -25.15
N ASN A 725 2.69 62.80 -24.03
CA ASN A 725 3.30 63.65 -23.00
C ASN A 725 4.71 64.12 -23.36
N VAL A 726 5.47 63.36 -24.15
CA VAL A 726 6.84 63.68 -24.56
C VAL A 726 6.89 64.59 -25.79
N LEU A 727 6.03 64.38 -26.79
CA LEU A 727 6.01 65.14 -28.04
C LEU A 727 5.98 66.69 -27.84
N PRO A 728 5.24 67.25 -26.85
CA PRO A 728 5.29 68.67 -26.51
C PRO A 728 6.67 69.23 -26.15
N LEU A 729 7.66 68.41 -25.80
CA LEU A 729 9.03 68.88 -25.63
C LEU A 729 9.66 69.26 -26.98
N LEU A 730 9.27 68.61 -28.08
CA LEU A 730 9.82 68.84 -29.40
C LEU A 730 9.42 70.21 -29.97
N ARG A 731 8.27 70.76 -29.58
CA ARG A 731 7.80 72.11 -29.97
C ARG A 731 8.30 73.26 -29.08
N THR A 732 8.91 72.94 -27.93
CA THR A 732 9.40 73.92 -26.97
C THR A 732 10.71 74.54 -27.46
N GLU A 733 10.88 75.85 -27.26
CA GLU A 733 12.10 76.58 -27.62
C GLU A 733 13.33 76.07 -26.85
N SER A 734 14.50 76.07 -27.49
CA SER A 734 15.74 75.55 -26.90
C SER A 734 16.07 76.18 -25.55
N GLU A 735 15.89 77.49 -25.40
CA GLU A 735 16.08 78.23 -24.16
C GLU A 735 15.12 77.72 -23.06
N GLY A 736 13.85 77.55 -23.39
CA GLY A 736 12.84 77.01 -22.48
C GLY A 736 13.10 75.56 -22.06
N LEU A 737 13.62 74.73 -22.96
CA LEU A 737 14.07 73.37 -22.65
C LEU A 737 15.27 73.37 -21.70
N ILE A 738 16.24 74.27 -21.90
CA ILE A 738 17.41 74.42 -21.02
C ILE A 738 16.99 74.87 -19.63
N GLU A 739 16.08 75.84 -19.51
CA GLU A 739 15.55 76.29 -18.21
C GLU A 739 14.76 75.20 -17.50
N ARG A 740 13.92 74.47 -18.23
CA ARG A 740 13.20 73.32 -17.70
C ARG A 740 14.18 72.26 -17.20
N PHE A 741 15.20 71.92 -17.98
CA PHE A 741 16.24 70.96 -17.59
C PHE A 741 16.95 71.40 -16.30
N LYS A 742 17.36 72.66 -16.19
CA LYS A 742 18.00 73.20 -14.98
C LYS A 742 17.10 73.10 -13.75
N ARG A 743 15.80 73.41 -13.88
CA ARG A 743 14.82 73.27 -12.80
C ARG A 743 14.68 71.83 -12.33
N LEU A 744 14.51 70.89 -13.27
CA LEU A 744 14.38 69.47 -12.95
C LEU A 744 15.63 68.90 -12.26
N ILE A 745 16.82 69.34 -12.65
CA ILE A 745 18.07 68.95 -11.97
C ILE A 745 18.14 69.56 -10.57
N ALA A 746 17.74 70.83 -10.40
CA ALA A 746 17.74 71.51 -9.11
C ALA A 746 16.76 70.88 -8.10
N ASP A 747 15.60 70.44 -8.59
CA ASP A 747 14.54 69.78 -7.81
C ASP A 747 14.84 68.30 -7.51
N SER A 748 15.87 67.71 -8.15
CA SER A 748 16.26 66.31 -7.94
C SER A 748 17.23 66.13 -6.76
N ASP A 749 17.13 65.02 -6.03
CA ASP A 749 18.05 64.68 -4.92
C ASP A 749 19.54 64.58 -5.37
N GLN A 750 19.80 64.43 -6.67
CA GLN A 750 21.14 64.43 -7.29
C GLN A 750 21.84 65.80 -7.24
N SER A 751 21.09 66.87 -6.95
CA SER A 751 21.59 68.23 -6.72
C SER A 751 22.46 68.33 -5.45
N ARG A 752 22.21 67.48 -4.44
CA ARG A 752 22.86 67.58 -3.12
C ARG A 752 24.32 67.11 -3.07
N THR A 753 24.79 66.40 -4.10
CA THR A 753 26.16 65.85 -4.20
C THR A 753 27.05 66.58 -5.21
N ALA A 754 26.54 67.58 -5.92
CA ALA A 754 27.28 68.29 -6.97
C ALA A 754 28.19 69.39 -6.39
N SER A 755 29.47 69.38 -6.79
CA SER A 755 30.42 70.46 -6.51
C SER A 755 29.94 71.78 -7.13
N ARG A 756 29.99 72.88 -6.37
CA ARG A 756 29.53 74.23 -6.76
C ARG A 756 29.91 74.57 -8.22
N GLY A 757 28.92 74.55 -9.12
CA GLY A 757 29.03 75.11 -10.47
C GLY A 757 28.84 74.16 -11.66
N LYS A 758 28.79 72.83 -11.48
CA LYS A 758 28.51 71.87 -12.58
C LYS A 758 27.19 71.13 -12.37
N LEU A 759 26.31 71.13 -13.38
CA LEU A 759 25.08 70.33 -13.39
C LEU A 759 25.46 68.84 -13.47
N PRO A 760 24.93 67.95 -12.61
CA PRO A 760 25.18 66.52 -12.69
C PRO A 760 24.52 65.89 -13.93
N MET A 761 25.15 64.85 -14.48
CA MET A 761 24.55 64.05 -15.54
C MET A 761 23.36 63.25 -14.99
N PRO A 762 22.15 63.39 -15.56
CA PRO A 762 20.99 62.66 -15.07
C PRO A 762 21.12 61.16 -15.36
N THR A 763 20.74 60.34 -14.39
CA THR A 763 20.65 58.88 -14.56
C THR A 763 19.58 58.52 -15.58
N THR A 764 19.84 57.51 -16.40
CA THR A 764 18.81 56.97 -17.30
C THR A 764 17.79 56.18 -16.47
N THR A 765 16.56 56.67 -16.41
CA THR A 765 15.45 56.08 -15.61
C THR A 765 14.67 54.99 -16.35
N GLY A 766 14.91 54.81 -17.66
CA GLY A 766 14.19 53.84 -18.50
C GLY A 766 12.72 54.20 -18.74
N HIS A 767 12.23 55.33 -18.21
CA HIS A 767 10.88 55.83 -18.39
C HIS A 767 10.92 57.24 -18.97
N TRP A 768 10.32 57.42 -20.15
CA TRP A 768 10.27 58.71 -20.84
C TRP A 768 9.15 59.58 -20.29
N SER A 769 9.48 60.77 -19.80
CA SER A 769 8.52 61.71 -19.23
C SER A 769 8.98 63.15 -19.41
N PRO A 770 8.07 64.12 -19.64
CA PRO A 770 8.45 65.53 -19.69
C PRO A 770 8.97 66.09 -18.36
N ASN A 771 8.78 65.36 -17.26
CA ASN A 771 9.30 65.70 -15.93
C ASN A 771 10.58 64.92 -15.58
N ASP A 772 11.12 64.13 -16.50
CA ASP A 772 12.38 63.42 -16.33
C ASP A 772 13.54 64.22 -16.98
N ALA A 773 14.56 64.52 -16.18
CA ALA A 773 15.70 65.33 -16.63
C ALA A 773 16.48 64.64 -17.77
N ASN A 774 16.61 63.31 -17.74
CA ASN A 774 17.28 62.54 -18.81
C ASN A 774 16.50 62.60 -20.13
N THR A 775 15.17 62.57 -20.10
CA THR A 775 14.32 62.75 -21.28
C THR A 775 14.54 64.13 -21.90
N VAL A 776 14.49 65.21 -21.10
CA VAL A 776 14.73 66.59 -21.60
C VAL A 776 16.15 66.75 -22.14
N LEU A 777 17.15 66.16 -21.47
CA LEU A 777 18.54 66.17 -21.94
C LEU A 777 18.66 65.50 -23.32
N ARG A 778 18.02 64.35 -23.51
CA ARG A 778 18.01 63.62 -24.77
C ARG A 778 17.34 64.41 -25.90
N VAL A 779 16.25 65.11 -25.61
CA VAL A 779 15.63 66.04 -26.57
C VAL A 779 16.62 67.15 -26.98
N LEU A 780 17.37 67.72 -26.04
CA LEU A 780 18.40 68.72 -26.34
C LEU A 780 19.55 68.13 -27.17
N CYS A 781 19.94 66.87 -26.95
CA CYS A 781 21.02 66.20 -27.69
C CYS A 781 20.77 66.14 -29.20
N TYR A 782 19.52 65.93 -29.62
CA TYR A 782 19.13 65.85 -31.03
C TYR A 782 18.59 67.17 -31.59
N ARG A 783 18.52 68.24 -30.79
CA ARG A 783 18.06 69.55 -31.25
C ARG A 783 19.12 70.22 -32.14
N HIS A 784 18.80 70.42 -33.42
CA HIS A 784 19.64 71.12 -34.40
C HIS A 784 19.53 72.65 -34.27
N GLU A 785 19.78 73.18 -33.07
CA GLU A 785 19.77 74.62 -32.80
C GLU A 785 21.02 75.03 -32.03
N GLU A 786 21.48 76.25 -32.28
CA GLU A 786 22.77 76.71 -31.76
C GLU A 786 22.77 76.82 -30.22
N ALA A 787 21.63 77.22 -29.64
CA ALA A 787 21.44 77.31 -28.19
C ALA A 787 21.64 75.95 -27.49
N ALA A 788 21.02 74.88 -28.03
CA ALA A 788 21.13 73.53 -27.48
C ALA A 788 22.56 72.97 -27.58
N THR A 789 23.20 73.07 -28.76
CA THR A 789 24.57 72.53 -28.93
C THR A 789 25.61 73.28 -28.09
N ARG A 790 25.48 74.61 -27.94
CA ARG A 790 26.36 75.42 -27.08
C ARG A 790 26.19 75.04 -25.61
N PHE A 791 24.95 74.85 -25.16
CA PHE A 791 24.66 74.40 -23.79
C PHE A 791 25.28 73.04 -23.49
N LEU A 792 25.05 72.03 -24.33
CA LEU A 792 25.58 70.67 -24.12
C LEU A 792 27.11 70.63 -24.15
N LYS A 793 27.75 71.40 -25.05
CA LYS A 793 29.21 71.54 -25.10
C LYS A 793 29.76 72.14 -23.81
N LYS A 794 29.15 73.23 -23.32
CA LYS A 794 29.62 73.96 -22.12
C LYS A 794 29.41 73.18 -20.83
N THR A 795 28.28 72.49 -20.71
CA THR A 795 27.87 71.81 -19.47
C THR A 795 28.52 70.44 -19.32
N TYR A 796 28.57 69.64 -20.39
CA TYR A 796 28.95 68.23 -20.32
C TYR A 796 30.08 67.82 -21.27
N GLY A 797 30.53 68.70 -22.16
CA GLY A 797 31.61 68.39 -23.11
C GLY A 797 31.23 67.33 -24.16
N LEU A 798 29.94 67.16 -24.45
CA LEU A 798 29.49 66.10 -25.37
C LEU A 798 30.10 66.26 -26.78
N PRO A 799 30.53 65.16 -27.42
CA PRO A 799 31.10 65.18 -28.76
C PRO A 799 30.02 65.37 -29.85
N LYS A 800 30.43 65.85 -31.03
CA LYS A 800 29.54 66.03 -32.20
C LYS A 800 29.30 64.75 -33.00
N LYS A 801 30.27 63.83 -32.96
CA LYS A 801 30.27 62.53 -33.62
C LYS A 801 30.75 61.49 -32.61
N LEU A 802 30.35 60.25 -32.80
CA LEU A 802 30.86 59.11 -32.04
C LEU A 802 32.24 58.69 -32.52
#